data_AF-A0A197JGQ2-F1
#
_entry.id   AF-A0A197JGQ2-F1
#
_cell.length_a   1.000
_cell.length_b   1.000
_cell.length_c   1.000
_cell.angle_alpha   90.00
_cell.angle_beta   90.00
_cell.angle_gamma   90.00
#
_symmetry.space_group_name_H-M   'P 1'
#
loop_
_entity.id
_entity.type
_entity.pdbx_description
1 polymer ?
#
loop_
_entity_poly.entity_id
_entity_poly.type
_entity_poly.pdbx_seq_one_letter_code
_entity_poly.pdbx_strand_id
1 'polypeptide(L)'
;MITDNVFALVALRQKLIREKAIVDQQLKIGVQNQMEETKEALDILGTTKEQVLGVRANMKNIDSLCKDTQGLITDYPRIRKISQIHQNFVATQTLVNNFQELHQDLDKITTMMSDDMKNILGPAPNLLLVHYQLCKLESLRNTTMHMAKDESLDVKVTLKQYFGRLDQVVEEFEEYLWELSRNMIDLIKNKQGAVIIRLIKIIESEEAADAKSVSTKTERRASRQGLGNKKTDKPAREAKSLRSKFFDVLHDEVSRKFNILMERVDKEPIECLDAIDFVFPDLALVYDDLIPRLPSNYKIFPFFVLEYHRHVYELANKIFTSPELDGGRILHLLRWVREYYASMNHQLGVMEELLEPQLLDGNEQGLLDEYLKLVRTNLVKWINNMMNTASKEFTERTVTLATNSDKLYHMQTASLMFEMINQQVSLAVESQQSTVMEQVIKECIQVMKDYQQRWKDLITAEMKKQIESPSKTPPGLAAYIMAAMNDQIKCAELADAMLQRMELENLIKNPKNFESARDLLNETMDDFIDVATHGTNALLDLAFNDVKDTFFKLHTSTWYEEDPMGLIVTTLSDYNDDFRLHLNDYMFNKLINQMLERLMIAQIDALRNHGARLKFPTCTERLEQDRAAVFYFFADYKNPKDLEDALDAIKQLHRFACSTKSTVLTNFYSMKHIYHDLPLSLVEDILGRRDDMDRLGIKEVMDPIKEKLKDKNTIDATRLSTIFSKVRQ
;
A
#
# COMPACT_ATOMS: atom_id res chain seq x y z
N MET A 1 6.51 52.41 28.71
CA MET A 1 5.77 51.16 28.98
C MET A 1 4.85 51.20 30.21
N ILE A 2 4.95 52.18 31.14
CA ILE A 2 4.05 52.22 32.32
C ILE A 2 2.74 52.99 32.04
N THR A 3 2.72 53.90 31.05
CA THR A 3 1.56 54.75 30.73
C THR A 3 0.49 54.07 29.86
N ASP A 4 0.86 53.16 28.95
CA ASP A 4 -0.12 52.46 28.10
C ASP A 4 -0.96 51.43 28.85
N ASN A 5 -0.41 50.81 29.89
CA ASN A 5 -1.13 49.85 30.73
C ASN A 5 -2.22 50.50 31.59
N VAL A 6 -2.10 51.78 31.93
CA VAL A 6 -3.12 52.50 32.72
C VAL A 6 -4.34 52.83 31.87
N PHE A 7 -4.14 53.23 30.61
CA PHE A 7 -5.26 53.45 29.67
C PHE A 7 -6.00 52.15 29.34
N ALA A 8 -5.27 51.04 29.16
CA ALA A 8 -5.88 49.72 28.98
C ALA A 8 -6.70 49.27 30.21
N LEU A 9 -6.23 49.56 31.43
CA LEU A 9 -6.95 49.27 32.68
C LEU A 9 -8.25 50.09 32.82
N VAL A 10 -8.24 51.37 32.45
CA VAL A 10 -9.44 52.22 32.48
C VAL A 10 -10.46 51.75 31.43
N ALA A 11 -10.00 51.37 30.23
CA ALA A 11 -10.85 50.82 29.18
C ALA A 11 -11.47 49.47 29.59
N LEU A 12 -10.67 48.56 30.19
CA LEU A 12 -11.16 47.28 30.73
C LEU A 12 -12.15 47.49 31.87
N ARG A 13 -11.92 48.46 32.77
CA ARG A 13 -12.86 48.80 33.83
C ARG A 13 -14.18 49.33 33.27
N GLN A 14 -14.16 50.19 32.25
CA GLN A 14 -15.38 50.65 31.57
C GLN A 14 -16.10 49.50 30.85
N LYS A 15 -15.36 48.59 30.21
CA LYS A 15 -15.94 47.40 29.58
C LYS A 15 -16.62 46.50 30.61
N LEU A 16 -15.95 46.22 31.73
CA LEU A 16 -16.52 45.43 32.85
C LEU A 16 -17.73 46.11 33.49
N ILE A 17 -17.75 47.44 33.59
CA ILE A 17 -18.94 48.17 34.09
C ILE A 17 -20.12 48.03 33.12
N ARG A 18 -19.87 48.09 31.80
CA ARG A 18 -20.93 47.87 30.80
C ARG A 18 -21.41 46.43 30.82
N GLU A 19 -20.51 45.45 30.85
CA GLU A 19 -20.86 44.03 30.94
C GLU A 19 -21.65 43.76 32.22
N LYS A 20 -21.21 44.30 33.37
CA LYS A 20 -21.97 44.21 34.63
C LYS A 20 -23.36 44.84 34.49
N ALA A 21 -23.48 46.02 33.89
CA ALA A 21 -24.79 46.68 33.72
C ALA A 21 -25.73 45.88 32.81
N ILE A 22 -25.20 45.24 31.76
CA ILE A 22 -25.95 44.34 30.88
C ILE A 22 -26.40 43.10 31.65
N VAL A 23 -25.49 42.48 32.41
CA VAL A 23 -25.79 41.30 33.24
C VAL A 23 -26.81 41.63 34.33
N ASP A 24 -26.69 42.78 35.00
CA ASP A 24 -27.65 43.23 36.03
C ASP A 24 -29.04 43.50 35.40
N GLN A 25 -29.09 44.05 34.18
CA GLN A 25 -30.34 44.25 33.46
C GLN A 25 -30.97 42.91 33.03
N GLN A 26 -30.16 41.97 32.52
CA GLN A 26 -30.62 40.62 32.18
C GLN A 26 -31.10 39.85 33.41
N LEU A 27 -30.39 39.95 34.53
CA LEU A 27 -30.81 39.38 35.81
C LEU A 27 -32.12 40.00 36.29
N LYS A 28 -32.28 41.32 36.18
CA LYS A 28 -33.53 41.97 36.56
C LYS A 28 -34.71 41.51 35.71
N ILE A 29 -34.53 41.40 34.40
CA ILE A 29 -35.55 40.87 33.49
C ILE A 29 -35.85 39.40 33.81
N GLY A 30 -34.82 38.57 34.01
CA GLY A 30 -34.98 37.15 34.34
C GLY A 30 -35.70 36.93 35.66
N VAL A 31 -35.34 37.69 36.71
CA VAL A 31 -36.03 37.65 38.01
C VAL A 31 -37.46 38.13 37.89
N GLN A 32 -37.72 39.17 37.09
CA GLN A 32 -39.08 39.66 36.87
C GLN A 32 -39.94 38.63 36.12
N ASN A 33 -39.41 38.00 35.07
CA ASN A 33 -40.09 36.93 34.34
C ASN A 33 -40.37 35.73 35.24
N GLN A 34 -39.40 35.27 36.05
CA GLN A 34 -39.64 34.18 37.00
C GLN A 34 -40.68 34.56 38.07
N MET A 35 -40.71 35.81 38.52
CA MET A 35 -41.71 36.27 39.46
C MET A 35 -43.11 36.31 38.85
N GLU A 36 -43.21 36.66 37.57
CA GLU A 36 -44.47 36.68 36.82
C GLU A 36 -44.96 35.26 36.52
N GLU A 37 -44.08 34.37 36.06
CA GLU A 37 -44.37 32.93 35.88
C GLU A 37 -44.79 32.26 37.19
N THR A 38 -44.10 32.55 38.30
CA THR A 38 -44.49 31.99 39.60
C THR A 38 -45.82 32.54 40.08
N LYS A 39 -46.12 33.82 39.84
CA LYS A 39 -47.42 34.41 40.17
C LYS A 39 -48.54 33.79 39.33
N GLU A 40 -48.33 33.67 38.02
CA GLU A 40 -49.28 33.01 37.11
C GLU A 40 -49.49 31.55 37.49
N ALA A 41 -48.40 30.82 37.78
CA ALA A 41 -48.48 29.45 38.27
C ALA A 41 -49.28 29.35 39.58
N LEU A 42 -49.14 30.32 40.49
CA LEU A 42 -49.87 30.36 41.76
C LEU A 42 -51.36 30.65 41.55
N ASP A 43 -51.71 31.53 40.61
CA ASP A 43 -53.11 31.78 40.19
C ASP A 43 -53.71 30.54 39.52
N ILE A 44 -52.96 29.86 38.64
CA ILE A 44 -53.39 28.58 38.03
C ILE A 44 -53.56 27.51 39.11
N LEU A 45 -52.69 27.45 40.11
CA LEU A 45 -52.81 26.49 41.20
C LEU A 45 -54.01 26.81 42.10
N GLY A 46 -54.28 28.09 42.34
CA GLY A 46 -55.46 28.58 43.06
C GLY A 46 -56.75 28.19 42.36
N THR A 47 -56.85 28.51 41.06
CA THR A 47 -58.02 28.15 40.24
C THR A 47 -58.17 26.63 40.10
N THR A 48 -57.07 25.89 39.90
CA THR A 48 -57.11 24.41 39.85
C THR A 48 -57.58 23.83 41.18
N LYS A 49 -57.14 24.36 42.32
CA LYS A 49 -57.60 23.93 43.64
C LYS A 49 -59.10 24.20 43.82
N GLU A 50 -59.60 25.37 43.42
CA GLU A 50 -61.03 25.67 43.44
C GLU A 50 -61.83 24.75 42.52
N GLN A 51 -61.36 24.51 41.30
CA GLN A 51 -61.99 23.58 40.36
C GLN A 51 -62.00 22.14 40.89
N VAL A 52 -60.91 21.65 41.47
CA VAL A 52 -60.84 20.30 42.05
C VAL A 52 -61.76 20.17 43.27
N LEU A 53 -61.83 21.20 44.12
CA LEU A 53 -62.78 21.21 45.24
C LEU A 53 -64.23 21.27 44.74
N GLY A 54 -64.51 22.04 43.70
CA GLY A 54 -65.81 22.11 43.03
C GLY A 54 -66.20 20.77 42.40
N VAL A 55 -65.30 20.13 41.65
CA VAL A 55 -65.49 18.78 41.09
C VAL A 55 -65.73 17.77 42.21
N ARG A 56 -64.97 17.83 43.31
CA ARG A 56 -65.17 16.92 44.46
C ARG A 56 -66.53 17.12 45.13
N ALA A 57 -66.96 18.37 45.28
CA ALA A 57 -68.28 18.69 45.82
C ALA A 57 -69.40 18.22 44.87
N ASN A 58 -69.26 18.47 43.56
CA ASN A 58 -70.18 18.00 42.54
C ASN A 58 -70.22 16.47 42.48
N MET A 59 -69.08 15.78 42.58
CA MET A 59 -69.01 14.32 42.60
C MET A 59 -69.67 13.74 43.87
N LYS A 60 -69.50 14.42 45.02
CA LYS A 60 -70.24 14.06 46.25
C LYS A 60 -71.74 14.27 46.10
N ASN A 61 -72.17 15.38 45.47
CA ASN A 61 -73.58 15.64 45.18
C ASN A 61 -74.16 14.64 44.18
N ILE A 62 -73.39 14.24 43.16
CA ILE A 62 -73.79 13.20 42.20
C ILE A 62 -73.87 11.84 42.92
N ASP A 63 -72.92 11.50 43.78
CA ASP A 63 -72.95 10.25 44.56
C ASP A 63 -74.12 10.23 45.54
N SER A 64 -74.44 11.36 46.19
CA SER A 64 -75.64 11.47 47.03
C SER A 64 -76.92 11.37 46.21
N LEU A 65 -77.03 12.08 45.08
CA LEU A 65 -78.19 11.97 44.17
C LEU A 65 -78.34 10.56 43.59
N CYS A 66 -77.25 9.87 43.26
CA CYS A 66 -77.27 8.47 42.83
C CYS A 66 -77.73 7.51 43.94
N LYS A 67 -77.37 7.78 45.20
CA LYS A 67 -77.85 7.01 46.36
C LYS A 67 -79.32 7.29 46.66
N ASP A 68 -79.75 8.54 46.56
CA ASP A 68 -81.14 8.94 46.79
C ASP A 68 -82.07 8.40 45.70
N THR A 69 -81.61 8.39 44.43
CA THR A 69 -82.35 7.78 43.31
C THR A 69 -82.33 6.24 43.33
N GLN A 70 -81.28 5.61 43.88
CA GLN A 70 -81.28 4.17 44.17
C GLN A 70 -82.35 3.76 45.20
N GLY A 71 -82.77 4.66 46.09
CA GLY A 71 -83.85 4.43 47.05
C GLY A 71 -85.27 4.67 46.48
N LEU A 72 -85.42 5.50 45.44
CA LEU A 72 -86.72 5.88 44.88
C LEU A 72 -87.34 4.83 43.93
N ILE A 73 -86.53 3.96 43.32
CA ILE A 73 -86.98 2.95 42.35
C ILE A 73 -86.91 1.57 43.01
N THR A 74 -88.05 1.06 43.49
CA THR A 74 -88.18 -0.22 44.22
C THR A 74 -87.63 -1.45 43.48
N ASP A 75 -87.54 -1.41 42.15
CA ASP A 75 -87.08 -2.54 41.32
C ASP A 75 -85.82 -2.27 40.45
N TYR A 76 -85.04 -1.21 40.74
CA TYR A 76 -83.78 -0.91 40.03
C TYR A 76 -82.77 -2.09 40.00
N PRO A 77 -82.61 -2.89 41.08
CA PRO A 77 -81.76 -4.08 41.05
C PRO A 77 -82.24 -5.13 40.03
N ARG A 78 -83.56 -5.26 39.81
CA ARG A 78 -84.14 -6.21 38.84
C ARG A 78 -83.97 -5.72 37.41
N ILE A 79 -84.23 -4.43 37.15
CA ILE A 79 -84.01 -3.82 35.82
C ILE A 79 -82.54 -3.88 35.43
N ARG A 80 -81.62 -3.62 36.36
CA ARG A 80 -80.18 -3.76 36.13
C ARG A 80 -79.78 -5.20 35.81
N LYS A 81 -80.33 -6.18 36.54
CA LYS A 81 -80.14 -7.61 36.23
C LYS A 81 -80.68 -7.97 34.85
N ILE A 82 -81.87 -7.51 34.48
CA ILE A 82 -82.47 -7.76 33.16
C ILE A 82 -81.64 -7.13 32.04
N SER A 83 -81.20 -5.87 32.20
CA SER A 83 -80.33 -5.19 31.24
C SER A 83 -78.98 -5.90 31.09
N GLN A 84 -78.43 -6.41 32.19
CA GLN A 84 -77.19 -7.19 32.18
C GLN A 84 -77.39 -8.56 31.52
N ILE A 85 -78.53 -9.24 31.76
CA ILE A 85 -78.90 -10.49 31.08
C ILE A 85 -79.06 -10.24 29.58
N HIS A 86 -79.72 -9.15 29.18
CA HIS A 86 -79.89 -8.81 27.77
C HIS A 86 -78.55 -8.51 27.08
N GLN A 87 -77.67 -7.72 27.72
CA GLN A 87 -76.32 -7.46 27.20
C GLN A 87 -75.50 -8.75 27.07
N ASN A 88 -75.56 -9.62 28.08
CA ASN A 88 -74.89 -10.92 28.03
C ASN A 88 -75.48 -11.80 26.91
N PHE A 89 -76.80 -11.81 26.73
CA PHE A 89 -77.45 -12.59 25.67
C PHE A 89 -77.05 -12.10 24.27
N VAL A 90 -77.03 -10.78 24.05
CA VAL A 90 -76.57 -10.18 22.79
C VAL A 90 -75.09 -10.50 22.54
N ALA A 91 -74.25 -10.44 23.58
CA ALA A 91 -72.84 -10.80 23.47
C ALA A 91 -72.64 -12.29 23.11
N THR A 92 -73.39 -13.19 23.76
CA THR A 92 -73.34 -14.63 23.47
C THR A 92 -73.88 -14.94 22.07
N GLN A 93 -74.98 -14.32 21.64
CA GLN A 93 -75.53 -14.50 20.30
C GLN A 93 -74.53 -14.04 19.22
N THR A 94 -73.89 -12.89 19.44
CA THR A 94 -72.84 -12.38 18.55
C THR A 94 -71.65 -13.33 18.48
N LEU A 95 -71.22 -13.89 19.62
CA LEU A 95 -70.15 -14.88 19.68
C LEU A 95 -70.49 -16.16 18.91
N VAL A 96 -71.72 -16.68 19.07
CA VAL A 96 -72.19 -17.88 18.34
C VAL A 96 -72.25 -17.63 16.84
N ASN A 97 -72.79 -16.49 16.40
CA ASN A 97 -72.83 -16.13 14.98
C ASN A 97 -71.41 -16.05 14.39
N ASN A 98 -70.49 -15.41 15.11
CA ASN A 98 -69.10 -15.33 14.66
C ASN A 98 -68.41 -16.71 14.59
N PHE A 99 -68.75 -17.67 15.47
CA PHE A 99 -68.24 -19.05 15.39
C PHE A 99 -68.78 -19.80 14.17
N GLN A 100 -70.03 -19.55 13.78
CA GLN A 100 -70.62 -20.13 12.57
C GLN A 100 -70.01 -19.53 11.29
N GLU A 101 -69.74 -18.23 11.29
CA GLU A 101 -69.12 -17.53 10.15
C GLU A 101 -67.60 -17.76 10.05
N LEU A 102 -66.93 -18.15 11.15
CA LEU A 102 -65.47 -18.31 11.22
C LEU A 102 -64.91 -19.22 10.13
N HIS A 103 -65.53 -20.38 9.87
CA HIS A 103 -65.03 -21.29 8.83
C HIS A 103 -65.21 -20.74 7.42
N GLN A 104 -66.32 -20.04 7.15
CA GLN A 104 -66.56 -19.42 5.84
C GLN A 104 -65.62 -18.24 5.59
N ASP A 105 -65.32 -17.46 6.62
CA ASP A 105 -64.39 -16.34 6.52
C ASP A 105 -62.94 -16.84 6.40
N LEU A 106 -62.57 -17.93 7.07
CA LEU A 106 -61.28 -18.59 6.87
C LEU A 106 -61.11 -19.10 5.44
N ASP A 107 -62.10 -19.80 4.88
CA ASP A 107 -62.02 -20.32 3.52
C ASP A 107 -61.90 -19.19 2.46
N LYS A 108 -62.56 -18.04 2.69
CA LYS A 108 -62.40 -16.83 1.85
C LYS A 108 -60.99 -16.25 1.95
N ILE A 109 -60.44 -16.15 3.17
CA ILE A 109 -59.08 -15.64 3.41
C ILE A 109 -58.05 -16.55 2.73
N THR A 110 -58.17 -17.87 2.88
CA THR A 110 -57.25 -18.84 2.25
C THR A 110 -57.31 -18.76 0.73
N THR A 111 -58.49 -18.55 0.15
CA THR A 111 -58.64 -18.36 -1.31
C THR A 111 -57.98 -17.06 -1.78
N MET A 112 -58.25 -15.94 -1.10
CA MET A 112 -57.65 -14.64 -1.40
C MET A 112 -56.12 -14.65 -1.24
N MET A 113 -55.61 -15.36 -0.24
CA MET A 113 -54.18 -15.51 0.00
C MET A 113 -53.52 -16.42 -1.05
N SER A 114 -54.16 -17.53 -1.42
CA SER A 114 -53.66 -18.43 -2.47
C SER A 114 -53.56 -17.75 -3.83
N ASP A 115 -54.45 -16.80 -4.14
CA ASP A 115 -54.42 -16.06 -5.40
C ASP A 115 -53.33 -14.97 -5.40
N ASP A 116 -53.08 -14.33 -4.25
CA ASP A 116 -51.99 -13.38 -4.07
C ASP A 116 -50.60 -14.11 -4.06
N MET A 117 -50.50 -15.30 -3.46
CA MET A 117 -49.27 -16.12 -3.44
C MET A 117 -48.85 -16.66 -4.82
N LYS A 118 -49.79 -16.86 -5.76
CA LYS A 118 -49.46 -17.29 -7.14
C LYS A 118 -48.69 -16.21 -7.91
N ASN A 119 -48.79 -14.94 -7.50
CA ASN A 119 -48.11 -13.81 -8.13
C ASN A 119 -47.33 -13.00 -7.09
N ILE A 120 -46.25 -13.57 -6.59
CA ILE A 120 -45.34 -12.93 -5.62
C ILE A 120 -44.81 -11.58 -6.13
N LEU A 121 -44.70 -11.42 -7.45
CA LEU A 121 -44.26 -10.19 -8.14
C LEU A 121 -45.44 -9.33 -8.67
N GLY A 122 -46.65 -9.51 -8.13
CA GLY A 122 -47.88 -8.81 -8.53
C GLY A 122 -48.38 -7.79 -7.48
N PRO A 123 -49.39 -6.96 -7.82
CA PRO A 123 -49.79 -5.82 -6.98
C PRO A 123 -50.68 -6.24 -5.80
N ALA A 124 -50.34 -7.33 -5.06
CA ALA A 124 -51.04 -7.93 -3.92
C ALA A 124 -52.07 -7.01 -3.24
N PRO A 125 -53.29 -6.86 -3.80
CA PRO A 125 -54.25 -5.84 -3.41
C PRO A 125 -54.96 -6.22 -2.13
N ASN A 126 -55.03 -7.52 -1.85
CA ASN A 126 -55.79 -8.07 -0.75
C ASN A 126 -54.96 -8.17 0.53
N LEU A 127 -53.66 -7.89 0.50
CA LEU A 127 -52.75 -8.03 1.65
C LEU A 127 -53.26 -7.29 2.91
N LEU A 128 -53.70 -6.04 2.77
CA LEU A 128 -54.25 -5.26 3.90
C LEU A 128 -55.61 -5.79 4.37
N LEU A 129 -56.42 -6.28 3.43
CA LEU A 129 -57.75 -6.81 3.73
C LEU A 129 -57.65 -8.13 4.50
N VAL A 130 -56.75 -9.01 4.07
CA VAL A 130 -56.42 -10.28 4.72
C VAL A 130 -55.89 -10.02 6.13
N HIS A 131 -54.94 -9.08 6.29
CA HIS A 131 -54.43 -8.71 7.62
C HIS A 131 -55.53 -8.20 8.55
N TYR A 132 -56.42 -7.31 8.06
CA TYR A 132 -57.54 -6.79 8.85
C TYR A 132 -58.50 -7.91 9.31
N GLN A 133 -58.85 -8.82 8.41
CA GLN A 133 -59.75 -9.94 8.72
C GLN A 133 -59.11 -10.93 9.71
N LEU A 134 -57.82 -11.25 9.53
CA LEU A 134 -57.06 -12.08 10.48
C LEU A 134 -56.96 -11.41 11.85
N CYS A 135 -56.66 -10.11 11.92
CA CYS A 135 -56.65 -9.36 13.17
C CYS A 135 -58.01 -9.40 13.91
N LYS A 136 -59.13 -9.32 13.17
CA LYS A 136 -60.48 -9.45 13.75
C LYS A 136 -60.71 -10.84 14.33
N LEU A 137 -60.30 -11.88 13.62
CA LEU A 137 -60.40 -13.28 14.06
C LEU A 137 -59.47 -13.57 15.24
N GLU A 138 -58.26 -13.03 15.27
CA GLU A 138 -57.34 -13.10 16.41
C GLU A 138 -57.90 -12.40 17.65
N SER A 139 -58.49 -11.21 17.48
CA SER A 139 -59.16 -10.51 18.59
C SER A 139 -60.32 -11.33 19.14
N LEU A 140 -61.06 -12.01 18.28
CA LEU A 140 -62.13 -12.92 18.68
C LEU A 140 -61.58 -14.13 19.45
N ARG A 141 -60.53 -14.77 18.94
CA ARG A 141 -59.81 -15.86 19.65
C ARG A 141 -59.37 -15.40 21.03
N ASN A 142 -58.68 -14.26 21.12
CA ASN A 142 -58.15 -13.73 22.37
C ASN A 142 -59.27 -13.37 23.37
N THR A 143 -60.38 -12.81 22.89
CA THR A 143 -61.55 -12.48 23.73
C THR A 143 -62.23 -13.75 24.24
N THR A 144 -62.44 -14.73 23.37
CA THR A 144 -63.11 -15.99 23.74
C THR A 144 -62.24 -16.85 24.67
N MET A 145 -60.94 -16.94 24.39
CA MET A 145 -59.99 -17.65 25.27
C MET A 145 -59.86 -16.96 26.63
N HIS A 146 -59.99 -15.63 26.68
CA HIS A 146 -60.02 -14.89 27.93
C HIS A 146 -61.32 -15.14 28.72
N MET A 147 -62.48 -15.17 28.05
CA MET A 147 -63.77 -15.52 28.68
C MET A 147 -63.76 -16.96 29.21
N ALA A 148 -63.13 -17.88 28.48
CA ALA A 148 -62.99 -19.29 28.86
C ALA A 148 -61.89 -19.55 29.90
N LYS A 149 -61.23 -18.52 30.45
CA LYS A 149 -60.08 -18.69 31.37
C LYS A 149 -60.47 -19.38 32.68
N ASP A 150 -61.69 -19.16 33.17
CA ASP A 150 -62.21 -19.74 34.41
C ASP A 150 -63.01 -21.05 34.17
N GLU A 151 -63.16 -21.46 32.90
CA GLU A 151 -63.93 -22.65 32.49
C GLU A 151 -63.10 -23.95 32.55
N SER A 152 -63.80 -25.09 32.41
CA SER A 152 -63.21 -26.44 32.47
C SER A 152 -62.14 -26.67 31.40
N LEU A 153 -61.19 -27.57 31.69
CA LEU A 153 -60.07 -27.89 30.79
C LEU A 153 -60.53 -28.45 29.44
N ASP A 154 -61.64 -29.18 29.41
CA ASP A 154 -62.21 -29.79 28.21
C ASP A 154 -62.73 -28.74 27.20
N VAL A 155 -63.37 -27.67 27.71
CA VAL A 155 -63.82 -26.52 26.90
C VAL A 155 -62.63 -25.77 26.30
N LYS A 156 -61.53 -25.63 27.06
CA LYS A 156 -60.29 -24.99 26.57
C LYS A 156 -59.62 -25.82 25.47
N VAL A 157 -59.63 -27.14 25.56
CA VAL A 157 -59.07 -28.04 24.53
C VAL A 157 -59.92 -27.98 23.26
N THR A 158 -61.24 -28.02 23.41
CA THR A 158 -62.19 -27.92 22.29
C THR A 158 -62.03 -26.57 21.56
N LEU A 159 -61.98 -25.45 22.29
CA LEU A 159 -61.75 -24.11 21.71
C LEU A 159 -60.41 -24.04 20.97
N LYS A 160 -59.34 -24.62 21.52
CA LYS A 160 -58.03 -24.68 20.83
C LYS A 160 -58.10 -25.48 19.52
N GLN A 161 -58.86 -26.58 19.47
CA GLN A 161 -59.04 -27.34 18.23
C GLN A 161 -59.81 -26.54 17.17
N TYR A 162 -60.86 -25.81 17.56
CA TYR A 162 -61.61 -24.93 16.65
C TYR A 162 -60.74 -23.78 16.10
N PHE A 163 -59.90 -23.18 16.94
CA PHE A 163 -58.97 -22.13 16.52
C PHE A 163 -57.69 -22.66 15.84
N GLY A 164 -57.46 -23.98 15.80
CA GLY A 164 -56.27 -24.55 15.18
C GLY A 164 -56.15 -24.24 13.68
N ARG A 165 -57.27 -24.24 12.93
CA ARG A 165 -57.27 -23.80 11.51
C ARG A 165 -56.94 -22.31 11.36
N LEU A 166 -57.34 -21.48 12.31
CA LEU A 166 -56.98 -20.05 12.31
C LEU A 166 -55.48 -19.88 12.57
N ASP A 167 -54.92 -20.62 13.53
CA ASP A 167 -53.48 -20.57 13.83
C ASP A 167 -52.65 -21.00 12.61
N GLN A 168 -53.07 -22.04 11.88
CA GLN A 168 -52.41 -22.45 10.63
C GLN A 168 -52.45 -21.36 9.54
N VAL A 169 -53.61 -20.73 9.29
CA VAL A 169 -53.72 -19.66 8.28
C VAL A 169 -52.89 -18.42 8.67
N VAL A 170 -52.76 -18.14 9.97
CA VAL A 170 -51.88 -17.08 10.47
C VAL A 170 -50.42 -17.42 10.21
N GLU A 171 -49.99 -18.66 10.42
CA GLU A 171 -48.63 -19.12 10.10
C GLU A 171 -48.33 -19.02 8.60
N GLU A 172 -49.23 -19.53 7.75
CA GLU A 172 -49.08 -19.44 6.29
C GLU A 172 -49.02 -17.95 5.83
N PHE A 173 -49.81 -17.07 6.45
CA PHE A 173 -49.77 -15.63 6.15
C PHE A 173 -48.46 -14.98 6.62
N GLU A 174 -47.93 -15.36 7.78
CA GLU A 174 -46.61 -14.90 8.23
C GLU A 174 -45.51 -15.36 7.25
N GLU A 175 -45.53 -16.61 6.79
CA GLU A 175 -44.60 -17.11 5.77
C GLU A 175 -44.66 -16.31 4.47
N TYR A 176 -45.87 -15.97 4.01
CA TYR A 176 -46.07 -15.13 2.82
C TYR A 176 -45.51 -13.71 3.01
N LEU A 177 -45.69 -13.09 4.18
CA LEU A 177 -45.08 -11.79 4.49
C LEU A 177 -43.54 -11.86 4.45
N TRP A 178 -42.94 -12.96 4.92
CA TRP A 178 -41.50 -13.16 4.87
C TRP A 178 -40.98 -13.43 3.47
N GLU A 179 -41.75 -14.12 2.61
CA GLU A 179 -41.42 -14.28 1.20
C GLU A 179 -41.46 -12.93 0.43
N LEU A 180 -42.45 -12.09 0.71
CA LEU A 180 -42.49 -10.72 0.18
C LEU A 180 -41.33 -9.86 0.69
N SER A 181 -40.95 -10.03 1.96
CA SER A 181 -39.82 -9.31 2.56
C SER A 181 -38.49 -9.74 1.93
N ARG A 182 -38.31 -11.04 1.64
CA ARG A 182 -37.14 -11.57 0.93
C ARG A 182 -37.02 -11.01 -0.49
N ASN A 183 -38.13 -10.87 -1.20
CA ASN A 183 -38.11 -10.36 -2.58
C ASN A 183 -38.26 -8.83 -2.66
N MET A 184 -37.98 -8.09 -1.59
CA MET A 184 -38.17 -6.64 -1.54
C MET A 184 -37.40 -5.90 -2.64
N ILE A 185 -36.14 -6.27 -2.88
CA ILE A 185 -35.29 -5.64 -3.90
C ILE A 185 -35.84 -5.92 -5.31
N ASP A 186 -36.33 -7.13 -5.57
CA ASP A 186 -36.91 -7.51 -6.87
C ASP A 186 -38.28 -6.85 -7.12
N LEU A 187 -39.06 -6.63 -6.06
CA LEU A 187 -40.31 -5.86 -6.11
C LEU A 187 -40.07 -4.38 -6.45
N ILE A 188 -38.96 -3.79 -5.99
CA ILE A 188 -38.53 -2.45 -6.37
C ILE A 188 -38.14 -2.43 -7.85
N LYS A 189 -37.32 -3.39 -8.30
CA LYS A 189 -36.90 -3.52 -9.71
C LYS A 189 -38.09 -3.60 -10.67
N ASN A 190 -39.17 -4.27 -10.26
CA ASN A 190 -40.42 -4.39 -11.03
C ASN A 190 -41.39 -3.20 -10.87
N LYS A 191 -40.97 -2.10 -10.24
CA LYS A 191 -41.75 -0.86 -10.00
C LYS A 191 -43.02 -1.05 -9.16
N GLN A 192 -43.08 -2.09 -8.32
CA GLN A 192 -44.23 -2.37 -7.47
C GLN A 192 -44.02 -1.92 -6.02
N GLY A 193 -43.54 -0.69 -5.82
CA GLY A 193 -43.31 -0.11 -4.49
C GLY A 193 -44.57 0.01 -3.61
N ALA A 194 -45.77 -0.11 -4.18
CA ALA A 194 -47.02 -0.09 -3.43
C ALA A 194 -47.18 -1.30 -2.49
N VAL A 195 -46.63 -2.46 -2.85
CA VAL A 195 -46.69 -3.68 -2.01
C VAL A 195 -45.84 -3.50 -0.75
N ILE A 196 -44.67 -2.87 -0.89
CA ILE A 196 -43.75 -2.57 0.22
C ILE A 196 -44.42 -1.63 1.22
N ILE A 197 -45.11 -0.59 0.74
CA ILE A 197 -45.87 0.33 1.62
C ILE A 197 -46.95 -0.43 2.41
N ARG A 198 -47.64 -1.38 1.76
CA ARG A 198 -48.68 -2.20 2.43
C ARG A 198 -48.06 -3.13 3.49
N LEU A 199 -46.96 -3.79 3.17
CA LEU A 199 -46.20 -4.63 4.09
C LEU A 199 -45.77 -3.85 5.34
N ILE A 200 -45.20 -2.66 5.15
CA ILE A 200 -44.72 -1.83 6.25
C ILE A 200 -45.88 -1.31 7.10
N LYS A 201 -47.00 -0.91 6.47
CA LYS A 201 -48.21 -0.52 7.21
C LYS A 201 -48.74 -1.65 8.09
N ILE A 202 -48.65 -2.90 7.64
CA ILE A 202 -49.00 -4.06 8.47
C ILE A 202 -48.07 -4.14 9.68
N ILE A 203 -46.76 -4.05 9.47
CA ILE A 203 -45.76 -4.08 10.54
C ILE A 203 -45.97 -2.93 11.55
N GLU A 204 -46.19 -1.71 11.10
CA GLU A 204 -46.47 -0.55 11.98
C GLU A 204 -47.78 -0.72 12.75
N SER A 205 -48.82 -1.26 12.10
CA SER A 205 -50.12 -1.49 12.76
C SER A 205 -50.01 -2.54 13.87
N GLU A 206 -49.20 -3.58 13.64
CA GLU A 206 -48.93 -4.63 14.62
C GLU A 206 -48.01 -4.16 15.75
N GLU A 207 -46.99 -3.37 15.44
CA GLU A 207 -46.12 -2.73 16.45
C GLU A 207 -46.94 -1.79 17.35
N ALA A 208 -47.85 -1.00 16.79
CA ALA A 208 -48.75 -0.13 17.55
C ALA A 208 -49.73 -0.94 18.44
N ALA A 209 -50.16 -2.11 17.98
CA ALA A 209 -51.00 -3.01 18.76
C ALA A 209 -50.22 -3.71 19.88
N ASP A 210 -48.98 -4.13 19.61
CA ASP A 210 -48.04 -4.72 20.56
C ASP A 210 -47.67 -3.72 21.66
N ALA A 211 -47.34 -2.47 21.30
CA ALA A 211 -47.03 -1.40 22.25
C ALA A 211 -48.18 -1.14 23.24
N LYS A 212 -49.43 -1.12 22.75
CA LYS A 212 -50.64 -1.00 23.60
C LYS A 212 -50.83 -2.20 24.54
N SER A 213 -50.45 -3.39 24.10
CA SER A 213 -50.54 -4.61 24.92
C SER A 213 -49.48 -4.63 26.03
N VAL A 214 -48.27 -4.15 25.73
CA VAL A 214 -47.14 -4.06 26.67
C VAL A 214 -47.39 -2.96 27.70
N SER A 215 -47.83 -1.76 27.30
CA SER A 215 -48.15 -0.67 28.24
C SER A 215 -49.20 -1.09 29.26
N THR A 216 -50.27 -1.75 28.81
CA THR A 216 -51.34 -2.27 29.68
C THR A 216 -50.81 -3.33 30.67
N LYS A 217 -49.82 -4.16 30.28
CA LYS A 217 -49.17 -5.13 31.18
C LYS A 217 -48.25 -4.45 32.21
N THR A 218 -47.53 -3.40 31.82
CA THR A 218 -46.60 -2.66 32.67
C THR A 218 -47.34 -1.78 33.68
N GLU A 219 -48.42 -1.11 33.27
CA GLU A 219 -49.34 -0.37 34.16
C GLU A 219 -49.95 -1.29 35.22
N ARG A 220 -50.36 -2.51 34.85
CA ARG A 220 -50.83 -3.53 35.81
C ARG A 220 -49.76 -3.94 36.83
N ARG A 221 -48.47 -3.94 36.47
CA ARG A 221 -47.37 -4.25 37.40
C ARG A 221 -47.12 -3.07 38.36
N ALA A 222 -47.19 -1.83 37.88
CA ALA A 222 -47.04 -0.64 38.71
C ALA A 222 -48.23 -0.45 39.69
N SER A 223 -49.46 -0.73 39.25
CA SER A 223 -50.66 -0.61 40.10
C SER A 223 -50.84 -1.73 41.13
N ARG A 224 -50.02 -2.78 41.14
CA ARG A 224 -50.07 -3.83 42.18
C ARG A 224 -49.63 -3.34 43.58
N GLN A 225 -49.03 -2.16 43.68
CA GLN A 225 -48.64 -1.54 44.96
C GLN A 225 -49.69 -0.56 45.53
N GLY A 226 -50.80 -0.29 44.82
CA GLY A 226 -51.82 0.67 45.24
C GLY A 226 -53.21 0.04 45.38
N LEU A 227 -53.89 0.33 46.48
CA LEU A 227 -55.18 -0.23 46.91
C LEU A 227 -56.29 -0.19 45.83
N GLY A 228 -56.90 -1.36 45.63
CA GLY A 228 -58.29 -1.63 45.23
C GLY A 228 -59.03 -0.59 44.39
N ASN A 229 -59.01 -0.75 43.07
CA ASN A 229 -60.18 -0.43 42.25
C ASN A 229 -60.26 -1.31 40.99
N LYS A 230 -61.46 -1.88 40.79
CA LYS A 230 -61.98 -2.72 39.69
C LYS A 230 -60.98 -3.21 38.61
N LYS A 231 -60.78 -4.53 38.60
CA LYS A 231 -60.20 -5.30 37.48
C LYS A 231 -60.99 -5.07 36.20
N THR A 232 -60.51 -4.23 35.29
CA THR A 232 -60.87 -4.34 33.88
C THR A 232 -59.92 -5.36 33.24
N ASP A 233 -60.32 -6.63 33.31
CA ASP A 233 -59.63 -7.75 32.68
C ASP A 233 -59.86 -7.70 31.16
N LYS A 234 -59.06 -6.87 30.47
CA LYS A 234 -58.89 -6.93 29.01
C LYS A 234 -57.97 -8.09 28.63
N PRO A 235 -58.22 -8.76 27.48
CA PRO A 235 -57.43 -9.88 27.00
C PRO A 235 -55.98 -9.46 26.75
N ALA A 236 -55.04 -10.26 27.24
CA ALA A 236 -53.62 -10.03 27.01
C ALA A 236 -53.24 -10.64 25.66
N ARG A 237 -52.98 -9.80 24.65
CA ARG A 237 -52.30 -10.22 23.42
C ARG A 237 -50.84 -10.57 23.75
N GLU A 238 -50.30 -11.60 23.10
CA GLU A 238 -48.86 -11.91 23.11
C GLU A 238 -48.17 -11.04 22.05
N ALA A 239 -47.05 -10.41 22.40
CA ALA A 239 -46.35 -9.51 21.49
C ALA A 239 -45.65 -10.34 20.42
N LYS A 240 -45.89 -10.02 19.14
CA LYS A 240 -45.36 -10.78 17.99
C LYS A 240 -44.01 -10.26 17.51
N SER A 241 -43.65 -9.02 17.84
CA SER A 241 -42.34 -8.41 17.53
C SER A 241 -41.95 -8.50 16.04
N LEU A 242 -42.93 -8.29 15.15
CA LEU A 242 -42.75 -8.44 13.69
C LEU A 242 -41.68 -7.52 13.10
N ARG A 243 -41.39 -6.39 13.74
CA ARG A 243 -40.31 -5.49 13.35
C ARG A 243 -38.92 -6.14 13.44
N SER A 244 -38.65 -6.89 14.51
CA SER A 244 -37.35 -7.58 14.65
C SER A 244 -37.21 -8.64 13.58
N LYS A 245 -38.23 -9.49 13.44
CA LYS A 245 -38.27 -10.55 12.43
C LYS A 245 -38.11 -10.00 11.01
N PHE A 246 -38.67 -8.82 10.72
CA PHE A 246 -38.50 -8.17 9.43
C PHE A 246 -37.03 -7.82 9.13
N PHE A 247 -36.30 -7.24 10.10
CA PHE A 247 -34.86 -6.98 9.92
C PHE A 247 -34.04 -8.28 9.85
N ASP A 248 -34.42 -9.31 10.62
CA ASP A 248 -33.77 -10.62 10.56
C ASP A 248 -33.92 -11.27 9.17
N VAL A 249 -35.12 -11.19 8.57
CA VAL A 249 -35.39 -11.71 7.22
C VAL A 249 -34.63 -10.94 6.13
N LEU A 250 -34.46 -9.62 6.30
CA LEU A 250 -33.63 -8.83 5.39
C LEU A 250 -32.15 -9.21 5.52
N HIS A 251 -31.66 -9.42 6.74
CA HIS A 251 -30.29 -9.90 6.98
C HIS A 251 -30.04 -11.27 6.33
N ASP A 252 -30.99 -12.20 6.47
CA ASP A 252 -30.92 -13.53 5.86
C ASP A 252 -30.87 -13.47 4.32
N GLU A 253 -31.57 -12.52 3.70
CA GLU A 253 -31.57 -12.35 2.24
C GLU A 253 -30.23 -11.86 1.71
N VAL A 254 -29.69 -10.81 2.33
CA VAL A 254 -28.36 -10.29 2.00
C VAL A 254 -27.31 -11.37 2.24
N SER A 255 -27.36 -12.04 3.40
CA SER A 255 -26.47 -13.16 3.73
C SER A 255 -26.51 -14.27 2.68
N ARG A 256 -27.70 -14.65 2.19
CA ARG A 256 -27.85 -15.69 1.16
C ARG A 256 -27.15 -15.30 -0.16
N LYS A 257 -27.23 -14.03 -0.58
CA LYS A 257 -26.54 -13.54 -1.79
C LYS A 257 -25.02 -13.64 -1.63
N PHE A 258 -24.49 -13.21 -0.48
CA PHE A 258 -23.04 -13.27 -0.22
C PHE A 258 -22.53 -14.70 0.02
N ASN A 259 -23.32 -15.59 0.62
CA ASN A 259 -22.92 -16.99 0.84
C ASN A 259 -22.62 -17.72 -0.48
N ILE A 260 -23.38 -17.45 -1.54
CA ILE A 260 -23.12 -18.00 -2.88
C ILE A 260 -21.76 -17.54 -3.41
N LEU A 261 -21.39 -16.29 -3.16
CA LEU A 261 -20.08 -15.76 -3.53
C LEU A 261 -18.98 -16.35 -2.64
N MET A 262 -19.24 -16.48 -1.34
CA MET A 262 -18.30 -17.01 -0.34
C MET A 262 -17.86 -18.45 -0.63
N GLU A 263 -18.76 -19.28 -1.19
CA GLU A 263 -18.47 -20.64 -1.66
C GLU A 263 -17.57 -20.67 -2.91
N ARG A 264 -17.56 -19.61 -3.72
CA ARG A 264 -16.74 -19.50 -4.94
C ARG A 264 -15.37 -18.87 -4.72
N VAL A 265 -15.18 -18.17 -3.59
CA VAL A 265 -13.91 -17.50 -3.23
C VAL A 265 -12.70 -18.43 -3.32
N ASP A 266 -12.87 -19.70 -2.93
CA ASP A 266 -11.76 -20.66 -2.89
C ASP A 266 -11.29 -21.09 -4.30
N LYS A 267 -12.09 -20.84 -5.35
CA LYS A 267 -11.75 -21.17 -6.74
C LYS A 267 -11.28 -19.94 -7.51
N GLU A 268 -12.03 -18.83 -7.44
CA GLU A 268 -11.84 -17.64 -8.27
C GLU A 268 -11.98 -16.36 -7.41
N PRO A 269 -10.98 -16.01 -6.59
CA PRO A 269 -11.08 -14.88 -5.65
C PRO A 269 -11.21 -13.51 -6.33
N ILE A 270 -10.61 -13.32 -7.51
CA ILE A 270 -10.67 -12.05 -8.25
C ILE A 270 -12.08 -11.83 -8.83
N GLU A 271 -12.66 -12.86 -9.46
CA GLU A 271 -14.02 -12.76 -10.00
C GLU A 271 -15.06 -12.53 -8.89
N CYS A 272 -14.83 -13.06 -7.69
CA CYS A 272 -15.67 -12.78 -6.53
C CYS A 272 -15.61 -11.30 -6.09
N LEU A 273 -14.47 -10.63 -6.23
CA LEU A 273 -14.35 -9.20 -5.93
C LEU A 273 -15.10 -8.34 -6.96
N ASP A 274 -14.94 -8.65 -8.24
CA ASP A 274 -15.65 -7.93 -9.31
C ASP A 274 -17.16 -8.20 -9.25
N ALA A 275 -17.55 -9.40 -8.82
CA ALA A 275 -18.95 -9.73 -8.60
C ALA A 275 -19.59 -8.93 -7.46
N ILE A 276 -18.86 -8.26 -6.57
CA ILE A 276 -19.45 -7.39 -5.52
C ILE A 276 -20.08 -6.12 -6.12
N ASP A 277 -19.77 -5.77 -7.37
CA ASP A 277 -20.29 -4.56 -8.01
C ASP A 277 -21.82 -4.48 -8.05
N PHE A 278 -22.57 -5.58 -7.88
CA PHE A 278 -24.04 -5.51 -7.75
C PHE A 278 -24.51 -4.75 -6.50
N VAL A 279 -23.66 -4.57 -5.49
CA VAL A 279 -24.00 -3.84 -4.25
C VAL A 279 -24.32 -2.38 -4.56
N PHE A 280 -23.59 -1.75 -5.47
CA PHE A 280 -23.81 -0.34 -5.83
C PHE A 280 -25.20 -0.07 -6.47
N PRO A 281 -25.64 -0.79 -7.52
CA PRO A 281 -26.98 -0.59 -8.08
C PRO A 281 -28.09 -1.02 -7.11
N ASP A 282 -27.89 -2.06 -6.28
CA ASP A 282 -28.88 -2.43 -5.27
C ASP A 282 -29.03 -1.31 -4.21
N LEU A 283 -27.93 -0.72 -3.73
CA LEU A 283 -27.95 0.42 -2.80
C LEU A 283 -28.53 1.70 -3.42
N ALA A 284 -28.26 1.96 -4.70
CA ALA A 284 -28.84 3.09 -5.43
C ALA A 284 -30.37 2.95 -5.52
N LEU A 285 -30.87 1.74 -5.83
CA LEU A 285 -32.31 1.45 -5.81
C LEU A 285 -32.92 1.62 -4.42
N VAL A 286 -32.21 1.21 -3.36
CA VAL A 286 -32.65 1.46 -1.98
C VAL A 286 -32.73 2.96 -1.69
N TYR A 287 -31.75 3.75 -2.13
CA TYR A 287 -31.75 5.19 -1.91
C TYR A 287 -32.89 5.90 -2.66
N ASP A 288 -33.00 5.66 -3.96
CA ASP A 288 -33.93 6.39 -4.84
C ASP A 288 -35.39 5.96 -4.65
N ASP A 289 -35.65 4.66 -4.49
CA ASP A 289 -36.99 4.08 -4.56
C ASP A 289 -37.54 3.63 -3.21
N LEU A 290 -36.69 3.29 -2.25
CA LEU A 290 -37.11 2.73 -0.96
C LEU A 290 -37.25 3.83 0.12
N ILE A 291 -36.29 4.76 0.22
CA ILE A 291 -36.34 5.87 1.20
C ILE A 291 -37.63 6.69 1.11
N PRO A 292 -38.12 7.13 -0.07
CA PRO A 292 -39.32 7.97 -0.14
C PRO A 292 -40.61 7.25 0.27
N ARG A 293 -40.60 5.91 0.27
CA ARG A 293 -41.80 5.07 0.52
C ARG A 293 -41.88 4.59 1.97
N LEU A 294 -40.86 4.85 2.78
CA LEU A 294 -40.72 4.33 4.13
C LEU A 294 -40.65 5.44 5.19
N PRO A 295 -41.13 5.17 6.41
CA PRO A 295 -40.97 6.10 7.52
C PRO A 295 -39.49 6.29 7.88
N SER A 296 -39.07 7.54 8.11
CA SER A 296 -37.69 7.92 8.47
C SER A 296 -37.16 7.20 9.72
N ASN A 297 -38.05 6.75 10.60
CA ASN A 297 -37.71 6.07 11.86
C ASN A 297 -37.10 4.67 11.67
N TYR A 298 -37.22 4.08 10.48
CA TYR A 298 -36.68 2.75 10.20
C TYR A 298 -35.21 2.76 9.81
N LYS A 299 -34.64 3.91 9.39
CA LYS A 299 -33.22 4.05 8.99
C LYS A 299 -32.73 2.91 8.07
N ILE A 300 -33.51 2.60 7.04
CA ILE A 300 -33.30 1.43 6.17
C ILE A 300 -32.04 1.55 5.32
N PHE A 301 -31.73 2.74 4.83
CA PHE A 301 -30.50 2.95 4.05
C PHE A 301 -29.23 2.70 4.87
N PRO A 302 -29.05 3.29 6.08
CA PRO A 302 -27.93 2.93 6.96
C PRO A 302 -27.86 1.43 7.30
N PHE A 303 -29.00 0.76 7.48
CA PHE A 303 -29.03 -0.68 7.73
C PHE A 303 -28.46 -1.48 6.56
N PHE A 304 -28.95 -1.25 5.33
CA PHE A 304 -28.43 -1.94 4.16
C PHE A 304 -26.95 -1.64 3.94
N VAL A 305 -26.54 -0.37 4.02
CA VAL A 305 -25.12 0.02 3.84
C VAL A 305 -24.22 -0.76 4.80
N LEU A 306 -24.58 -0.84 6.09
CA LEU A 306 -23.77 -1.55 7.09
C LEU A 306 -23.76 -3.07 6.87
N GLU A 307 -24.91 -3.67 6.55
CA GLU A 307 -25.03 -5.12 6.31
C GLU A 307 -24.26 -5.55 5.05
N TYR A 308 -24.42 -4.82 3.94
CA TYR A 308 -23.63 -5.06 2.73
C TYR A 308 -22.14 -4.92 3.03
N HIS A 309 -21.73 -3.85 3.72
CA HIS A 309 -20.34 -3.61 4.07
C HIS A 309 -19.74 -4.70 4.95
N ARG A 310 -20.50 -5.22 5.93
CA ARG A 310 -20.06 -6.32 6.80
C ARG A 310 -19.78 -7.60 6.02
N HIS A 311 -20.64 -7.96 5.07
CA HIS A 311 -20.40 -9.15 4.24
C HIS A 311 -19.26 -8.95 3.24
N VAL A 312 -19.11 -7.74 2.70
CA VAL A 312 -17.97 -7.36 1.88
C VAL A 312 -16.66 -7.50 2.67
N TYR A 313 -16.65 -7.04 3.93
CA TYR A 313 -15.52 -7.20 4.84
C TYR A 313 -15.18 -8.67 5.10
N GLU A 314 -16.17 -9.51 5.38
CA GLU A 314 -15.97 -10.96 5.60
C GLU A 314 -15.36 -11.64 4.37
N LEU A 315 -15.81 -11.25 3.16
CA LEU A 315 -15.29 -11.79 1.91
C LEU A 315 -13.85 -11.32 1.65
N ALA A 316 -13.56 -10.02 1.83
CA ALA A 316 -12.21 -9.48 1.69
C ALA A 316 -11.22 -10.15 2.66
N ASN A 317 -11.64 -10.38 3.91
CA ASN A 317 -10.81 -11.08 4.91
C ASN A 317 -10.60 -12.56 4.59
N LYS A 318 -11.59 -13.25 3.99
CA LYS A 318 -11.41 -14.63 3.53
C LYS A 318 -10.40 -14.70 2.38
N ILE A 319 -10.45 -13.77 1.43
CA ILE A 319 -9.45 -13.68 0.35
C ILE A 319 -8.06 -13.44 0.94
N PHE A 320 -7.94 -12.56 1.94
CA PHE A 320 -6.70 -12.28 2.64
C PHE A 320 -6.13 -13.49 3.40
N THR A 321 -7.00 -14.31 4.01
CA THR A 321 -6.55 -15.46 4.81
C THR A 321 -6.21 -16.69 3.93
N SER A 322 -6.42 -16.59 2.61
CA SER A 322 -6.16 -17.70 1.70
C SER A 322 -4.66 -18.00 1.56
N PRO A 323 -4.23 -19.28 1.66
CA PRO A 323 -2.82 -19.66 1.61
C PRO A 323 -2.14 -19.46 0.24
N GLU A 324 -2.88 -19.09 -0.80
CA GLU A 324 -2.39 -18.88 -2.17
C GLU A 324 -2.43 -17.40 -2.60
N LEU A 325 -1.97 -16.48 -1.76
CA LEU A 325 -1.81 -15.07 -2.17
C LEU A 325 -0.55 -14.88 -3.02
N ASP A 326 -0.76 -14.79 -4.33
CA ASP A 326 0.24 -14.32 -5.27
C ASP A 326 0.33 -12.78 -5.23
N GLY A 327 1.48 -12.23 -5.60
CA GLY A 327 1.75 -10.78 -5.58
C GLY A 327 0.73 -10.00 -6.41
N GLY A 328 0.30 -10.55 -7.55
CA GLY A 328 -0.77 -9.94 -8.36
C GLY A 328 -2.13 -9.88 -7.65
N ARG A 329 -2.47 -10.90 -6.84
CA ARG A 329 -3.72 -10.94 -6.05
C ARG A 329 -3.71 -9.90 -4.94
N ILE A 330 -2.56 -9.73 -4.26
CA ILE A 330 -2.40 -8.69 -3.22
C ILE A 330 -2.63 -7.30 -3.80
N LEU A 331 -1.99 -7.00 -4.94
CA LEU A 331 -2.14 -5.70 -5.60
C LEU A 331 -3.57 -5.45 -6.08
N HIS A 332 -4.24 -6.47 -6.63
CA HIS A 332 -5.64 -6.37 -7.04
C HIS A 332 -6.55 -6.05 -5.86
N LEU A 333 -6.37 -6.75 -4.73
CA LEU A 333 -7.15 -6.51 -3.51
C LEU A 333 -6.94 -5.08 -2.98
N LEU A 334 -5.69 -4.60 -2.93
CA LEU A 334 -5.37 -3.24 -2.51
C LEU A 334 -5.97 -2.17 -3.43
N ARG A 335 -6.00 -2.43 -4.75
CA ARG A 335 -6.65 -1.52 -5.71
C ARG A 335 -8.16 -1.51 -5.49
N TRP A 336 -8.76 -2.69 -5.40
CA TRP A 336 -10.20 -2.89 -5.27
C TRP A 336 -10.76 -2.23 -4.00
N VAL A 337 -10.08 -2.34 -2.85
CA VAL A 337 -10.52 -1.70 -1.59
C VAL A 337 -10.65 -0.18 -1.76
N ARG A 338 -9.70 0.47 -2.45
CA ARG A 338 -9.75 1.91 -2.72
C ARG A 338 -10.87 2.27 -3.70
N GLU A 339 -11.04 1.48 -4.75
CA GLU A 339 -12.11 1.66 -5.74
C GLU A 339 -13.50 1.51 -5.09
N TYR A 340 -13.64 0.58 -4.15
CA TYR A 340 -14.86 0.37 -3.37
C TYR A 340 -15.20 1.60 -2.52
N TYR A 341 -14.25 2.10 -1.72
CA TYR A 341 -14.47 3.30 -0.90
C TYR A 341 -14.74 4.55 -1.75
N ALA A 342 -14.00 4.73 -2.84
CA ALA A 342 -14.24 5.81 -3.79
C ALA A 342 -15.64 5.73 -4.41
N SER A 343 -16.09 4.54 -4.80
CA SER A 343 -17.42 4.31 -5.37
C SER A 343 -18.53 4.55 -4.35
N MET A 344 -18.38 4.08 -3.11
CA MET A 344 -19.31 4.36 -2.01
C MET A 344 -19.47 5.87 -1.74
N ASN A 345 -18.36 6.61 -1.77
CA ASN A 345 -18.40 8.05 -1.55
C ASN A 345 -18.97 8.82 -2.77
N HIS A 346 -18.48 8.53 -3.98
CA HIS A 346 -18.87 9.26 -5.19
C HIS A 346 -20.29 8.96 -5.67
N GLN A 347 -20.74 7.70 -5.58
CA GLN A 347 -22.05 7.29 -6.10
C GLN A 347 -23.17 7.44 -5.06
N LEU A 348 -22.89 7.14 -3.79
CA LEU A 348 -23.91 7.06 -2.74
C LEU A 348 -23.76 8.14 -1.66
N GLY A 349 -22.67 8.93 -1.67
CA GLY A 349 -22.41 9.98 -0.68
C GLY A 349 -22.14 9.44 0.72
N VAL A 350 -21.81 8.16 0.86
CA VAL A 350 -21.53 7.52 2.14
C VAL A 350 -20.07 7.79 2.52
N MET A 351 -19.87 8.46 3.65
CA MET A 351 -18.53 8.72 4.20
C MET A 351 -17.94 7.43 4.79
N GLU A 352 -16.62 7.24 4.65
CA GLU A 352 -15.88 6.09 5.21
C GLU A 352 -16.11 5.88 6.71
N GLU A 353 -16.36 6.96 7.46
CA GLU A 353 -16.64 6.91 8.91
C GLU A 353 -17.91 6.15 9.28
N LEU A 354 -18.83 5.95 8.33
CA LEU A 354 -20.08 5.20 8.55
C LEU A 354 -19.93 3.70 8.22
N LEU A 355 -18.78 3.30 7.67
CA LEU A 355 -18.49 1.95 7.19
C LEU A 355 -17.62 1.20 8.22
N GLU A 356 -18.27 0.64 9.24
CA GLU A 356 -17.62 -0.19 10.26
C GLU A 356 -17.96 -1.68 10.05
N PRO A 357 -17.00 -2.62 10.11
CA PRO A 357 -15.56 -2.47 10.35
C PRO A 357 -14.77 -1.99 9.11
N GLN A 358 -13.59 -1.40 9.29
CA GLN A 358 -12.73 -1.02 8.17
C GLN A 358 -12.27 -2.25 7.38
N LEU A 359 -12.27 -2.16 6.05
CA LEU A 359 -11.75 -3.22 5.19
C LEU A 359 -10.29 -3.47 5.53
N LEU A 360 -9.90 -4.75 5.58
CA LEU A 360 -8.54 -5.21 5.91
C LEU A 360 -8.05 -4.76 7.30
N ASP A 361 -8.94 -4.38 8.22
CA ASP A 361 -8.62 -3.90 9.58
C ASP A 361 -7.64 -2.72 9.61
N GLY A 362 -7.57 -1.92 8.53
CA GLY A 362 -6.60 -0.84 8.41
C GLY A 362 -5.15 -1.30 8.15
N ASN A 363 -4.93 -2.59 7.85
CA ASN A 363 -3.61 -3.17 7.61
C ASN A 363 -3.16 -3.10 6.14
N GLU A 364 -3.55 -2.04 5.40
CA GLU A 364 -3.10 -1.84 4.02
C GLU A 364 -1.58 -1.75 3.91
N GLN A 365 -0.92 -1.12 4.89
CA GLN A 365 0.53 -1.00 4.92
C GLN A 365 1.22 -2.34 5.18
N GLY A 366 0.69 -3.19 6.06
CA GLY A 366 1.27 -4.51 6.30
C GLY A 366 1.15 -5.43 5.08
N LEU A 367 0.03 -5.35 4.36
CA LEU A 367 -0.16 -6.04 3.07
C LEU A 367 0.83 -5.58 2.01
N LEU A 368 1.10 -4.27 1.96
CA LEU A 368 2.10 -3.71 1.08
C LEU A 368 3.51 -4.25 1.42
N ASP A 369 3.86 -4.25 2.71
CA ASP A 369 5.16 -4.76 3.16
C ASP A 369 5.32 -6.26 2.85
N GLU A 370 4.26 -7.05 2.98
CA GLU A 370 4.25 -8.47 2.61
C GLU A 370 4.43 -8.66 1.10
N TYR A 371 3.76 -7.85 0.28
CA TYR A 371 3.96 -7.83 -1.17
C TYR A 371 5.41 -7.48 -1.52
N LEU A 372 5.99 -6.42 -0.94
CA LEU A 372 7.38 -6.04 -1.21
C LEU A 372 8.37 -7.13 -0.77
N LYS A 373 8.09 -7.81 0.34
CA LYS A 373 8.87 -8.96 0.79
C LYS A 373 8.79 -10.11 -0.20
N LEU A 374 7.62 -10.37 -0.78
CA LEU A 374 7.45 -11.37 -1.84
C LEU A 374 8.24 -10.99 -3.09
N VAL A 375 8.14 -9.73 -3.55
CA VAL A 375 8.90 -9.19 -4.69
C VAL A 375 10.40 -9.37 -4.48
N ARG A 376 10.92 -8.92 -3.33
CA ARG A 376 12.33 -9.08 -2.97
C ARG A 376 12.74 -10.56 -2.96
N THR A 377 11.94 -11.42 -2.34
CA THR A 377 12.24 -12.84 -2.24
C THR A 377 12.31 -13.50 -3.61
N ASN A 378 11.41 -13.13 -4.52
CA ASN A 378 11.38 -13.66 -5.89
C ASN A 378 12.54 -13.14 -6.73
N LEU A 379 12.80 -11.82 -6.72
CA LEU A 379 13.94 -11.22 -7.42
C LEU A 379 15.28 -11.81 -6.97
N VAL A 380 15.49 -11.94 -5.65
CA VAL A 380 16.72 -12.54 -5.10
C VAL A 380 16.85 -14.01 -5.50
N LYS A 381 15.77 -14.81 -5.45
CA LYS A 381 15.80 -16.21 -5.91
C LYS A 381 16.18 -16.31 -7.38
N TRP A 382 15.57 -15.49 -8.24
CA TRP A 382 15.85 -15.55 -9.66
C TRP A 382 17.27 -15.09 -10.00
N ILE A 383 17.74 -13.99 -9.39
CA ILE A 383 19.10 -13.51 -9.59
C ILE A 383 20.14 -14.49 -9.02
N ASN A 384 19.84 -15.18 -7.92
CA ASN A 384 20.69 -16.26 -7.42
C ASN A 384 20.81 -17.40 -8.43
N ASN A 385 19.70 -17.87 -9.00
CA ASN A 385 19.71 -18.95 -9.98
C ASN A 385 20.46 -18.57 -11.25
N MET A 386 20.22 -17.35 -11.75
CA MET A 386 20.94 -16.79 -12.89
C MET A 386 22.44 -16.69 -12.59
N MET A 387 22.82 -16.09 -11.46
CA MET A 387 24.22 -15.90 -11.09
C MET A 387 24.95 -17.22 -10.84
N ASN A 388 24.28 -18.24 -10.27
CA ASN A 388 24.88 -19.55 -10.10
C ASN A 388 25.22 -20.20 -11.46
N THR A 389 24.32 -20.05 -12.44
CA THR A 389 24.53 -20.54 -13.80
C THR A 389 25.67 -19.78 -14.48
N ALA A 390 25.62 -18.45 -14.45
CA ALA A 390 26.65 -17.59 -15.04
C ALA A 390 28.04 -17.79 -14.39
N SER A 391 28.10 -17.92 -13.06
CA SER A 391 29.35 -18.16 -12.34
C SER A 391 29.96 -19.51 -12.71
N LYS A 392 29.12 -20.54 -12.89
CA LYS A 392 29.58 -21.86 -13.34
C LYS A 392 30.16 -21.78 -14.75
N GLU A 393 29.46 -21.14 -15.68
CA GLU A 393 29.96 -20.92 -17.04
C GLU A 393 31.28 -20.15 -17.06
N PHE A 394 31.38 -19.08 -16.26
CA PHE A 394 32.57 -18.25 -16.14
C PHE A 394 33.77 -18.99 -15.53
N THR A 395 33.53 -19.92 -14.59
CA THR A 395 34.57 -20.70 -13.92
C THR A 395 35.02 -21.89 -14.77
N GLU A 396 34.08 -22.62 -15.37
CA GLU A 396 34.37 -23.84 -16.14
C GLU A 396 34.90 -23.53 -17.55
N ARG A 397 34.44 -22.44 -18.17
CA ARG A 397 34.88 -21.95 -19.49
C ARG A 397 34.82 -23.01 -20.60
N THR A 398 33.85 -23.91 -20.51
CA THR A 398 33.65 -25.02 -21.45
C THR A 398 32.82 -24.65 -22.67
N VAL A 399 32.08 -23.54 -22.59
CA VAL A 399 31.14 -23.08 -23.62
C VAL A 399 31.79 -21.98 -24.45
N THR A 400 31.63 -22.05 -25.77
CA THR A 400 32.11 -20.98 -26.66
C THR A 400 31.21 -19.77 -26.50
N LEU A 401 31.80 -18.60 -26.20
CA LEU A 401 31.04 -17.37 -26.02
C LEU A 401 30.35 -16.95 -27.32
N ALA A 402 29.09 -16.55 -27.21
CA ALA A 402 28.35 -15.98 -28.31
C ALA A 402 28.89 -14.56 -28.62
N THR A 403 28.80 -14.19 -29.90
CA THR A 403 29.15 -12.85 -30.37
C THR A 403 27.91 -12.18 -30.95
N ASN A 404 27.74 -10.90 -30.64
CA ASN A 404 26.66 -10.08 -31.22
C ASN A 404 26.98 -9.70 -32.68
N SER A 405 26.07 -8.97 -33.33
CA SER A 405 26.27 -8.43 -34.69
C SER A 405 27.60 -7.68 -34.84
N ASP A 406 28.04 -7.03 -33.78
CA ASP A 406 29.25 -6.21 -33.73
C ASP A 406 30.47 -7.01 -33.25
N LYS A 407 30.39 -8.35 -33.25
CA LYS A 407 31.43 -9.30 -32.80
C LYS A 407 31.84 -9.18 -31.32
N LEU A 408 31.14 -8.35 -30.55
CA LEU A 408 31.32 -8.24 -29.11
C LEU A 408 30.94 -9.54 -28.40
N TYR A 409 31.78 -10.01 -27.48
CA TYR A 409 31.39 -11.12 -26.61
C TYR A 409 30.28 -10.66 -25.66
N HIS A 410 29.34 -11.55 -25.38
CA HIS A 410 28.28 -11.25 -24.43
C HIS A 410 27.90 -12.49 -23.63
N MET A 411 27.31 -12.24 -22.46
CA MET A 411 26.58 -13.25 -21.71
C MET A 411 25.08 -12.95 -21.85
N GLN A 412 24.20 -13.88 -21.50
CA GLN A 412 22.75 -13.62 -21.56
C GLN A 412 22.23 -12.95 -20.27
N THR A 413 23.12 -12.62 -19.34
CA THR A 413 22.76 -12.26 -17.97
C THR A 413 22.10 -10.89 -17.86
N ALA A 414 22.59 -9.90 -18.63
CA ALA A 414 22.00 -8.56 -18.65
C ALA A 414 20.53 -8.60 -19.10
N SER A 415 20.26 -9.26 -20.23
CA SER A 415 18.91 -9.32 -20.80
C SER A 415 17.92 -10.05 -19.88
N LEU A 416 18.35 -11.19 -19.30
CA LEU A 416 17.52 -11.97 -18.39
C LEU A 416 17.20 -11.20 -17.10
N MET A 417 18.18 -10.50 -16.52
CA MET A 417 17.94 -9.69 -15.32
C MET A 417 16.88 -8.62 -15.56
N PHE A 418 17.02 -7.85 -16.64
CA PHE A 418 16.08 -6.78 -16.94
C PHE A 418 14.72 -7.29 -17.39
N GLU A 419 14.62 -8.47 -18.00
CA GLU A 419 13.33 -9.13 -18.22
C GLU A 419 12.60 -9.39 -16.90
N MET A 420 13.31 -9.93 -15.90
CA MET A 420 12.75 -10.21 -14.57
C MET A 420 12.38 -8.94 -13.81
N ILE A 421 13.19 -7.89 -13.90
CA ILE A 421 12.89 -6.58 -13.31
C ILE A 421 11.66 -5.97 -13.99
N ASN A 422 11.59 -5.99 -15.32
CA ASN A 422 10.48 -5.44 -16.09
C ASN A 422 9.14 -6.14 -15.78
N GLN A 423 9.16 -7.45 -15.48
CA GLN A 423 7.97 -8.16 -15.02
C GLN A 423 7.44 -7.60 -13.69
N GLN A 424 8.32 -7.38 -12.69
CA GLN A 424 7.92 -6.82 -11.40
C GLN A 424 7.46 -5.37 -11.51
N VAL A 425 8.14 -4.59 -12.35
CA VAL A 425 7.74 -3.22 -12.66
C VAL A 425 6.35 -3.18 -13.30
N SER A 426 6.07 -4.07 -14.26
CA SER A 426 4.76 -4.11 -14.93
C SER A 426 3.63 -4.48 -13.97
N LEU A 427 3.85 -5.42 -13.06
CA LEU A 427 2.90 -5.74 -11.99
C LEU A 427 2.65 -4.54 -11.06
N ALA A 428 3.70 -3.80 -10.71
CA ALA A 428 3.56 -2.59 -9.89
C ALA A 428 2.76 -1.49 -10.61
N VAL A 429 2.88 -1.37 -11.94
CA VAL A 429 2.08 -0.43 -12.74
C VAL A 429 0.59 -0.77 -12.70
N GLU A 430 0.21 -2.06 -12.75
CA GLU A 430 -1.18 -2.50 -12.67
C GLU A 430 -1.87 -2.13 -11.35
N SER A 431 -1.10 -1.94 -10.26
CA SER A 431 -1.61 -1.48 -8.98
C SER A 431 -2.12 -0.02 -9.01
N GLN A 432 -1.65 0.78 -9.99
CA GLN A 432 -1.90 2.23 -10.10
C GLN A 432 -1.46 3.05 -8.86
N GLN A 433 -0.62 2.48 -7.99
CA GLN A 433 -0.16 3.15 -6.77
C GLN A 433 1.29 3.63 -6.93
N SER A 434 1.47 4.96 -6.94
CA SER A 434 2.79 5.58 -7.08
C SER A 434 3.76 5.23 -5.95
N THR A 435 3.27 4.98 -4.73
CA THR A 435 4.10 4.63 -3.56
C THR A 435 4.66 3.21 -3.69
N VAL A 436 3.84 2.29 -4.19
CA VAL A 436 4.22 0.88 -4.43
C VAL A 436 5.25 0.81 -5.54
N MET A 437 5.02 1.54 -6.62
CA MET A 437 5.96 1.66 -7.72
C MET A 437 7.35 2.10 -7.23
N GLU A 438 7.42 3.19 -6.46
CA GLU A 438 8.68 3.68 -5.89
C GLU A 438 9.43 2.61 -5.09
N GLN A 439 8.71 1.90 -4.21
CA GLN A 439 9.31 0.86 -3.37
C GLN A 439 9.79 -0.33 -4.21
N VAL A 440 9.02 -0.78 -5.20
CA VAL A 440 9.44 -1.84 -6.13
C VAL A 440 10.70 -1.44 -6.90
N ILE A 441 10.80 -0.19 -7.36
CA ILE A 441 12.03 0.31 -8.02
C ILE A 441 13.23 0.24 -7.07
N LYS A 442 13.07 0.69 -5.82
CA LYS A 442 14.14 0.62 -4.81
C LYS A 442 14.58 -0.81 -4.52
N GLU A 443 13.63 -1.76 -4.46
CA GLU A 443 13.97 -3.19 -4.34
C GLU A 443 14.74 -3.70 -5.55
N CYS A 444 14.33 -3.34 -6.77
CA CYS A 444 15.05 -3.72 -7.99
C CYS A 444 16.49 -3.17 -8.00
N ILE A 445 16.68 -1.91 -7.60
CA ILE A 445 17.99 -1.28 -7.47
C ILE A 445 18.88 -2.04 -6.48
N GLN A 446 18.33 -2.45 -5.33
CA GLN A 446 19.09 -3.22 -4.36
C GLN A 446 19.59 -4.55 -4.95
N VAL A 447 18.76 -5.26 -5.73
CA VAL A 447 19.21 -6.51 -6.34
C VAL A 447 20.19 -6.30 -7.49
N MET A 448 20.11 -5.17 -8.21
CA MET A 448 21.13 -4.77 -9.18
C MET A 448 22.49 -4.55 -8.51
N LYS A 449 22.52 -3.86 -7.36
CA LYS A 449 23.76 -3.68 -6.57
C LYS A 449 24.35 -5.00 -6.08
N ASP A 450 23.51 -5.92 -5.60
CA ASP A 450 23.96 -7.26 -5.19
C ASP A 450 24.57 -8.05 -6.36
N TYR A 451 23.99 -7.93 -7.56
CA TYR A 451 24.52 -8.53 -8.78
C TYR A 451 25.89 -7.94 -9.16
N GLN A 452 26.04 -6.62 -9.12
CA GLN A 452 27.29 -5.92 -9.43
C GLN A 452 28.43 -6.37 -8.51
N GLN A 453 28.17 -6.46 -7.20
CA GLN A 453 29.17 -6.90 -6.23
C GLN A 453 29.63 -8.33 -6.50
N ARG A 454 28.70 -9.23 -6.83
CA ARG A 454 29.05 -10.63 -7.15
C ARG A 454 29.95 -10.75 -8.37
N TRP A 455 29.76 -9.91 -9.39
CA TRP A 455 30.66 -9.88 -10.54
C TRP A 455 32.06 -9.39 -10.18
N LYS A 456 32.17 -8.31 -9.38
CA LYS A 456 33.47 -7.83 -8.87
C LYS A 456 34.19 -8.95 -8.10
N ASP A 457 33.48 -9.65 -7.22
CA ASP A 457 34.04 -10.74 -6.42
C ASP A 457 34.47 -11.94 -7.29
N LEU A 458 33.63 -12.33 -8.26
CA LEU A 458 33.91 -13.46 -9.16
C LEU A 458 35.13 -13.18 -10.05
N ILE A 459 35.21 -12.00 -10.67
CA ILE A 459 36.36 -11.59 -11.49
C ILE A 459 37.64 -11.61 -10.65
N THR A 460 37.58 -11.05 -9.44
CA THR A 460 38.74 -11.00 -8.52
C THR A 460 39.21 -12.41 -8.12
N ALA A 461 38.27 -13.29 -7.79
CA ALA A 461 38.56 -14.65 -7.37
C ALA A 461 39.21 -15.47 -8.50
N GLU A 462 38.67 -15.37 -9.73
CA GLU A 462 39.21 -16.09 -10.88
C GLU A 462 40.55 -15.53 -11.36
N MET A 463 40.73 -14.21 -11.32
CA MET A 463 42.03 -13.57 -11.60
C MET A 463 43.11 -14.04 -10.62
N LYS A 464 42.79 -14.09 -9.33
CA LYS A 464 43.73 -14.58 -8.32
C LYS A 464 44.14 -16.04 -8.59
N LYS A 465 43.18 -16.90 -8.95
CA LYS A 465 43.47 -18.30 -9.33
C LYS A 465 44.34 -18.39 -10.58
N GLN A 466 44.09 -17.55 -11.58
CA GLN A 466 44.87 -17.52 -12.82
C GLN A 466 46.34 -17.17 -12.55
N ILE A 467 46.60 -16.20 -11.68
CA ILE A 467 47.96 -15.75 -11.35
C ILE A 467 48.66 -16.75 -10.41
N GLU A 468 47.98 -17.27 -9.38
CA GLU A 468 48.59 -18.16 -8.38
C GLU A 468 48.72 -19.61 -8.85
N SER A 469 47.87 -20.08 -9.76
CA SER A 469 47.86 -21.47 -10.23
C SER A 469 47.48 -21.59 -11.73
N PRO A 470 48.34 -21.11 -12.65
CA PRO A 470 48.05 -21.14 -14.08
C PRO A 470 47.78 -22.54 -14.65
N SER A 471 48.44 -23.57 -14.12
CA SER A 471 48.33 -24.95 -14.64
C SER A 471 47.02 -25.68 -14.30
N LYS A 472 46.23 -25.15 -13.37
CA LYS A 472 44.96 -25.75 -12.91
C LYS A 472 43.74 -24.94 -13.35
N THR A 473 43.93 -23.83 -14.04
CA THR A 473 42.86 -22.93 -14.47
C THR A 473 42.50 -23.21 -15.93
N PRO A 474 41.20 -23.26 -16.30
CA PRO A 474 40.79 -23.39 -17.69
C PRO A 474 41.25 -22.18 -18.53
N PRO A 475 41.61 -22.36 -19.81
CA PRO A 475 41.96 -21.23 -20.67
C PRO A 475 40.76 -20.31 -20.95
N GLY A 476 41.00 -19.10 -21.47
CA GLY A 476 39.94 -18.21 -21.96
C GLY A 476 39.39 -17.17 -20.96
N LEU A 477 40.11 -16.91 -19.85
CA LEU A 477 39.68 -15.90 -18.86
C LEU A 477 39.43 -14.52 -19.48
N ALA A 478 40.33 -14.06 -20.36
CA ALA A 478 40.22 -12.74 -21.00
C ALA A 478 38.90 -12.59 -21.78
N ALA A 479 38.51 -13.61 -22.55
CA ALA A 479 37.27 -13.61 -23.32
C ALA A 479 36.03 -13.49 -22.41
N TYR A 480 36.01 -14.23 -21.30
CA TYR A 480 34.92 -14.18 -20.33
C TYR A 480 34.87 -12.86 -19.56
N ILE A 481 36.01 -12.25 -19.23
CA ILE A 481 36.05 -10.91 -18.64
C ILE A 481 35.50 -9.87 -19.61
N MET A 482 35.88 -9.92 -20.90
CA MET A 482 35.33 -9.04 -21.93
C MET A 482 33.81 -9.21 -22.08
N ALA A 483 33.32 -10.45 -22.08
CA ALA A 483 31.89 -10.73 -22.13
C ALA A 483 31.14 -10.12 -20.94
N ALA A 484 31.67 -10.30 -19.72
CA ALA A 484 31.10 -9.73 -18.52
C ALA A 484 31.10 -8.19 -18.55
N MET A 485 32.18 -7.57 -19.02
CA MET A 485 32.30 -6.11 -19.16
C MET A 485 31.25 -5.55 -20.14
N ASN A 486 31.09 -6.18 -21.30
CA ASN A 486 30.09 -5.77 -22.28
C ASN A 486 28.66 -5.93 -21.74
N ASP A 487 28.39 -7.00 -20.99
CA ASP A 487 27.10 -7.18 -20.30
C ASP A 487 26.84 -6.07 -19.27
N GLN A 488 27.86 -5.58 -18.54
CA GLN A 488 27.68 -4.47 -17.60
C GLN A 488 27.33 -3.17 -18.31
N ILE A 489 27.94 -2.88 -19.47
CA ILE A 489 27.57 -1.71 -20.28
C ILE A 489 26.12 -1.84 -20.76
N LYS A 490 25.72 -3.02 -21.22
CA LYS A 490 24.33 -3.29 -21.59
C LYS A 490 23.37 -3.14 -20.41
N CYS A 491 23.76 -3.53 -19.19
CA CYS A 491 22.97 -3.27 -17.98
C CYS A 491 22.77 -1.77 -17.72
N ALA A 492 23.80 -0.95 -17.91
CA ALA A 492 23.67 0.50 -17.78
C ALA A 492 22.70 1.09 -18.83
N GLU A 493 22.78 0.64 -20.09
CA GLU A 493 21.84 1.04 -21.16
C GLU A 493 20.39 0.64 -20.85
N LEU A 494 20.18 -0.58 -20.33
CA LEU A 494 18.84 -1.06 -19.96
C LEU A 494 18.29 -0.34 -18.72
N ALA A 495 19.15 0.02 -17.76
CA ALA A 495 18.77 0.86 -16.63
C ALA A 495 18.36 2.26 -17.09
N ASP A 496 19.06 2.85 -18.07
CA ASP A 496 18.69 4.15 -18.64
C ASP A 496 17.36 4.06 -19.40
N ALA A 497 17.15 3.02 -20.20
CA ALA A 497 15.86 2.78 -20.87
C ALA A 497 14.71 2.64 -19.86
N MET A 498 14.95 1.97 -18.73
CA MET A 498 14.00 1.86 -17.63
C MET A 498 13.70 3.23 -16.98
N LEU A 499 14.72 4.07 -16.77
CA LEU A 499 14.55 5.43 -16.26
C LEU A 499 13.70 6.29 -17.21
N GLN A 500 14.01 6.26 -18.51
CA GLN A 500 13.26 7.00 -19.53
C GLN A 500 11.79 6.55 -19.57
N ARG A 501 11.53 5.25 -19.45
CA ARG A 501 10.15 4.73 -19.35
C ARG A 501 9.43 5.26 -18.11
N MET A 502 10.10 5.27 -16.96
CA MET A 502 9.53 5.82 -15.72
C MET A 502 9.15 7.30 -15.84
N GLU A 503 9.98 8.09 -16.54
CA GLU A 503 9.72 9.51 -16.82
C GLU A 503 8.55 9.70 -17.79
N LEU A 504 8.56 9.00 -18.92
CA LEU A 504 7.56 9.13 -19.98
C LEU A 504 6.16 8.71 -19.53
N GLU A 505 6.06 7.59 -18.80
CA GLU A 505 4.79 7.07 -18.30
C GLU A 505 4.35 7.71 -16.97
N ASN A 506 5.17 8.61 -16.40
CA ASN A 506 4.93 9.28 -15.12
C ASN A 506 4.58 8.29 -13.99
N LEU A 507 5.37 7.22 -13.87
CA LEU A 507 5.07 6.08 -13.00
C LEU A 507 5.15 6.43 -11.50
N ILE A 508 5.97 7.43 -11.15
CA ILE A 508 6.07 7.98 -9.80
C ILE A 508 5.59 9.43 -9.82
N LYS A 509 4.38 9.67 -9.28
CA LYS A 509 3.71 10.98 -9.30
C LYS A 509 4.34 12.01 -8.36
N ASN A 510 4.95 11.56 -7.26
CA ASN A 510 5.58 12.46 -6.29
C ASN A 510 6.98 12.87 -6.80
N PRO A 511 7.23 14.16 -7.09
CA PRO A 511 8.48 14.59 -7.71
C PRO A 511 9.71 14.32 -6.83
N LYS A 512 9.59 14.42 -5.49
CA LYS A 512 10.73 14.15 -4.58
C LYS A 512 11.13 12.69 -4.57
N ASN A 513 10.12 11.82 -4.62
CA ASN A 513 10.32 10.37 -4.60
C ASN A 513 10.87 9.89 -5.94
N PHE A 514 10.37 10.48 -7.03
CA PHE A 514 10.91 10.28 -8.36
C PHE A 514 12.38 10.72 -8.45
N GLU A 515 12.72 11.91 -7.97
CA GLU A 515 14.10 12.41 -7.91
C GLU A 515 15.01 11.46 -7.13
N SER A 516 14.59 11.00 -5.95
CA SER A 516 15.34 10.00 -5.18
C SER A 516 15.55 8.68 -5.94
N ALA A 517 14.53 8.17 -6.65
CA ALA A 517 14.65 6.94 -7.42
C ALA A 517 15.56 7.12 -8.65
N ARG A 518 15.45 8.26 -9.33
CA ARG A 518 16.32 8.64 -10.45
C ARG A 518 17.78 8.72 -10.01
N ASP A 519 18.06 9.40 -8.91
CA ASP A 519 19.43 9.58 -8.43
C ASP A 519 20.06 8.22 -8.04
N LEU A 520 19.30 7.34 -7.38
CA LEU A 520 19.73 5.97 -7.06
C LEU A 520 19.96 5.12 -8.32
N LEU A 521 19.12 5.27 -9.34
CA LEU A 521 19.26 4.52 -10.59
C LEU A 521 20.47 5.01 -11.40
N ASN A 522 20.71 6.33 -11.45
CA ASN A 522 21.92 6.91 -12.04
C ASN A 522 23.20 6.42 -11.32
N GLU A 523 23.20 6.41 -9.98
CA GLU A 523 24.30 5.82 -9.20
C GLU A 523 24.51 4.35 -9.58
N THR A 524 23.42 3.60 -9.77
CA THR A 524 23.48 2.18 -10.17
C THR A 524 24.05 2.00 -11.58
N MET A 525 23.79 2.94 -12.51
CA MET A 525 24.40 2.94 -13.85
C MET A 525 25.90 3.18 -13.77
N ASP A 526 26.34 4.15 -12.97
CA ASP A 526 27.76 4.40 -12.70
C ASP A 526 28.42 3.18 -12.07
N ASP A 527 27.75 2.51 -11.12
CA ASP A 527 28.23 1.29 -10.48
C ASP A 527 28.45 0.14 -11.50
N PHE A 528 27.58 0.01 -12.53
CA PHE A 528 27.80 -0.96 -13.62
C PHE A 528 29.06 -0.64 -14.43
N ILE A 529 29.29 0.63 -14.75
CA ILE A 529 30.51 1.08 -15.43
C ILE A 529 31.75 0.82 -14.55
N ASP A 530 31.62 0.93 -13.24
CA ASP A 530 32.68 0.61 -12.29
C ASP A 530 33.00 -0.89 -12.25
N VAL A 531 32.00 -1.77 -12.35
CA VAL A 531 32.25 -3.22 -12.53
C VAL A 531 33.01 -3.49 -13.83
N ALA A 532 32.63 -2.84 -14.94
CA ALA A 532 33.34 -2.97 -16.21
C ALA A 532 34.79 -2.43 -16.11
N THR A 533 35.00 -1.37 -15.35
CA THR A 533 36.33 -0.80 -15.07
C THR A 533 37.18 -1.74 -14.23
N HIS A 534 36.57 -2.44 -13.27
CA HIS A 534 37.23 -3.52 -12.53
C HIS A 534 37.68 -4.66 -13.45
N GLY A 535 36.84 -5.04 -14.42
CA GLY A 535 37.21 -5.97 -15.49
C GLY A 535 38.37 -5.48 -16.36
N THR A 536 38.40 -4.17 -16.68
CA THR A 536 39.52 -3.55 -17.42
C THR A 536 40.84 -3.73 -16.66
N ASN A 537 40.83 -3.45 -15.35
CA ASN A 537 42.01 -3.64 -14.51
C ASN A 537 42.48 -5.10 -14.49
N ALA A 538 41.55 -6.05 -14.45
CA ALA A 538 41.85 -7.47 -14.50
C ALA A 538 42.46 -7.91 -15.84
N LEU A 539 41.95 -7.43 -16.98
CA LEU A 539 42.54 -7.70 -18.30
C LEU A 539 43.96 -7.16 -18.40
N LEU A 540 44.19 -5.93 -17.88
CA LEU A 540 45.52 -5.34 -17.85
C LEU A 540 46.45 -6.11 -16.89
N ASP A 541 45.98 -6.58 -15.74
CA ASP A 541 46.78 -7.42 -14.85
C ASP A 541 47.22 -8.71 -15.53
N LEU A 542 46.35 -9.32 -16.35
CA LEU A 542 46.69 -10.50 -17.15
C LEU A 542 47.80 -10.19 -18.16
N ALA A 543 47.60 -9.15 -18.99
CA ALA A 543 48.56 -8.77 -20.02
C ALA A 543 49.92 -8.36 -19.44
N PHE A 544 49.93 -7.56 -18.36
CA PHE A 544 51.16 -7.11 -17.71
C PHE A 544 51.87 -8.21 -16.91
N ASN A 545 51.15 -9.25 -16.47
CA ASN A 545 51.77 -10.40 -15.82
C ASN A 545 52.68 -11.18 -16.78
N ASP A 546 52.29 -11.31 -18.05
CA ASP A 546 53.07 -12.02 -19.07
C ASP A 546 54.36 -11.30 -19.47
N VAL A 547 54.36 -9.96 -19.42
CA VAL A 547 55.54 -9.14 -19.75
C VAL A 547 56.34 -8.71 -18.50
N LYS A 548 55.93 -9.12 -17.30
CA LYS A 548 56.53 -8.73 -16.02
C LYS A 548 58.03 -9.03 -15.95
N ASP A 549 58.44 -10.23 -16.37
CA ASP A 549 59.84 -10.62 -16.37
C ASP A 549 60.67 -9.84 -17.41
N THR A 550 60.04 -9.45 -18.52
CA THR A 550 60.66 -8.61 -19.55
C THR A 550 60.91 -7.20 -19.03
N PHE A 551 60.01 -6.64 -18.21
CA PHE A 551 60.26 -5.36 -17.52
C PHE A 551 61.49 -5.40 -16.60
N PHE A 552 61.77 -6.53 -15.94
CA PHE A 552 62.99 -6.67 -15.11
C PHE A 552 64.29 -6.67 -15.91
N LYS A 553 64.23 -6.92 -17.22
CA LYS A 553 65.39 -6.85 -18.12
C LYS A 553 65.72 -5.42 -18.55
N LEU A 554 64.75 -4.50 -18.51
CA LEU A 554 64.95 -3.11 -18.91
C LEU A 554 66.05 -2.43 -18.08
N HIS A 555 66.84 -1.59 -18.75
CA HIS A 555 67.97 -0.85 -18.17
C HIS A 555 69.10 -1.73 -17.59
N THR A 556 69.05 -3.04 -17.74
CA THR A 556 70.14 -3.95 -17.35
C THR A 556 71.12 -4.19 -18.51
N SER A 557 72.13 -5.05 -18.34
CA SER A 557 73.03 -5.41 -19.43
C SER A 557 72.31 -6.02 -20.64
N THR A 558 71.28 -6.84 -20.41
CA THR A 558 70.52 -7.51 -21.49
C THR A 558 69.75 -6.52 -22.35
N TRP A 559 69.31 -5.38 -21.81
CA TRP A 559 68.62 -4.33 -22.56
C TRP A 559 69.46 -3.65 -23.64
N TYR A 560 70.80 -3.71 -23.52
CA TYR A 560 71.71 -3.21 -24.55
C TYR A 560 72.00 -4.25 -25.65
N GLU A 561 71.78 -5.53 -25.37
CA GLU A 561 72.07 -6.66 -26.28
C GLU A 561 70.82 -7.14 -27.02
N GLU A 562 69.66 -7.08 -26.35
CA GLU A 562 68.36 -7.52 -26.84
C GLU A 562 67.38 -6.34 -26.98
N ASP A 563 66.16 -6.63 -27.46
CA ASP A 563 65.05 -5.69 -27.52
C ASP A 563 63.86 -6.01 -26.59
N PRO A 564 64.02 -5.88 -25.25
CA PRO A 564 62.93 -6.12 -24.31
C PRO A 564 61.71 -5.20 -24.53
N MET A 565 61.91 -3.95 -24.96
CA MET A 565 60.79 -3.02 -25.19
C MET A 565 59.96 -3.43 -26.41
N GLY A 566 60.61 -3.82 -27.51
CA GLY A 566 59.92 -4.36 -28.67
C GLY A 566 59.10 -5.61 -28.35
N LEU A 567 59.61 -6.50 -27.49
CA LEU A 567 58.87 -7.67 -27.00
C LEU A 567 57.63 -7.26 -26.18
N ILE A 568 57.77 -6.31 -25.25
CA ILE A 568 56.64 -5.79 -24.46
C ILE A 568 55.56 -5.22 -25.37
N VAL A 569 55.94 -4.36 -26.32
CA VAL A 569 55.01 -3.75 -27.27
C VAL A 569 54.32 -4.80 -28.14
N THR A 570 55.05 -5.80 -28.65
CA THR A 570 54.48 -6.86 -29.49
C THR A 570 53.45 -7.67 -28.71
N THR A 571 53.78 -8.12 -27.50
CA THR A 571 52.84 -8.89 -26.66
C THR A 571 51.60 -8.08 -26.29
N LEU A 572 51.74 -6.79 -25.96
CA LEU A 572 50.59 -5.93 -25.68
C LEU A 572 49.76 -5.65 -26.95
N SER A 573 50.38 -5.61 -28.12
CA SER A 573 49.68 -5.51 -29.41
C SER A 573 48.82 -6.73 -29.67
N ASP A 574 49.36 -7.93 -29.47
CA ASP A 574 48.61 -9.18 -29.65
C ASP A 574 47.35 -9.21 -28.76
N TYR A 575 47.48 -8.77 -27.50
CA TYR A 575 46.33 -8.62 -26.60
C TYR A 575 45.33 -7.57 -27.08
N ASN A 576 45.81 -6.42 -27.55
CA ASN A 576 44.95 -5.33 -28.00
C ASN A 576 44.16 -5.66 -29.27
N ASP A 577 44.70 -6.50 -30.16
CA ASP A 577 43.98 -6.97 -31.34
C ASP A 577 42.73 -7.76 -30.94
N ASP A 578 42.85 -8.66 -29.96
CA ASP A 578 41.73 -9.41 -29.40
C ASP A 578 40.77 -8.52 -28.63
N PHE A 579 41.29 -7.60 -27.79
CA PHE A 579 40.46 -6.68 -27.01
C PHE A 579 39.63 -5.76 -27.91
N ARG A 580 40.23 -5.24 -28.99
CA ARG A 580 39.56 -4.36 -29.95
C ARG A 580 38.44 -5.06 -30.71
N LEU A 581 38.59 -6.35 -30.99
CA LEU A 581 37.59 -7.10 -31.75
C LEU A 581 36.34 -7.40 -30.92
N HIS A 582 36.51 -7.59 -29.62
CA HIS A 582 35.49 -8.23 -28.78
C HIS A 582 34.98 -7.37 -27.62
N LEU A 583 35.60 -6.23 -27.33
CA LEU A 583 35.20 -5.31 -26.27
C LEU A 583 34.51 -4.07 -26.84
N ASN A 584 33.52 -3.54 -26.12
CA ASN A 584 32.85 -2.30 -26.48
C ASN A 584 33.87 -1.14 -26.62
N ASP A 585 33.72 -0.32 -27.67
CA ASP A 585 34.62 0.79 -28.02
C ASP A 585 34.88 1.77 -26.86
N TYR A 586 33.85 2.10 -26.07
CA TYR A 586 34.01 2.97 -24.91
C TYR A 586 34.96 2.36 -23.87
N MET A 587 34.77 1.07 -23.58
CA MET A 587 35.62 0.35 -22.64
C MET A 587 37.01 0.08 -23.19
N PHE A 588 37.15 -0.17 -24.49
CA PHE A 588 38.45 -0.31 -25.15
C PHE A 588 39.26 0.98 -25.07
N ASN A 589 38.66 2.13 -25.37
CA ASN A 589 39.33 3.43 -25.22
C ASN A 589 39.76 3.69 -23.76
N LYS A 590 38.94 3.31 -22.78
CA LYS A 590 39.31 3.39 -21.35
C LYS A 590 40.47 2.46 -21.00
N LEU A 591 40.46 1.23 -21.54
CA LEU A 591 41.53 0.24 -21.39
C LEU A 591 42.86 0.76 -21.95
N ILE A 592 42.88 1.33 -23.15
CA ILE A 592 44.09 1.90 -23.76
C ILE A 592 44.65 3.08 -22.94
N ASN A 593 43.77 3.94 -22.39
CA ASN A 593 44.18 5.02 -21.49
C ASN A 593 44.90 4.48 -20.24
N GLN A 594 44.30 3.48 -19.58
CA GLN A 594 44.89 2.87 -18.40
C GLN A 594 46.15 2.05 -18.72
N MET A 595 46.19 1.40 -19.89
CA MET A 595 47.37 0.66 -20.37
C MET A 595 48.57 1.58 -20.55
N LEU A 596 48.39 2.74 -21.19
CA LEU A 596 49.45 3.73 -21.37
C LEU A 596 49.99 4.20 -20.01
N GLU A 597 49.11 4.54 -19.08
CA GLU A 597 49.50 4.99 -17.74
C GLU A 597 50.29 3.90 -16.99
N ARG A 598 49.80 2.64 -17.00
CA ARG A 598 50.49 1.50 -16.37
C ARG A 598 51.83 1.22 -17.02
N LEU A 599 51.93 1.33 -18.35
CA LEU A 599 53.18 1.13 -19.09
C LEU A 599 54.21 2.17 -18.67
N MET A 600 53.82 3.45 -18.62
CA MET A 600 54.69 4.53 -18.18
C MET A 600 55.15 4.34 -16.73
N ILE A 601 54.26 3.96 -15.81
CA ILE A 601 54.64 3.66 -14.42
C ILE A 601 55.63 2.50 -14.36
N ALA A 602 55.37 1.41 -15.10
CA ALA A 602 56.26 0.26 -15.15
C ALA A 602 57.64 0.60 -15.74
N GLN A 603 57.72 1.47 -16.74
CA GLN A 603 58.98 1.99 -17.28
C GLN A 603 59.76 2.80 -16.23
N ILE A 604 59.08 3.66 -15.48
CA ILE A 604 59.71 4.45 -14.41
C ILE A 604 60.21 3.52 -13.29
N ASP A 605 59.40 2.56 -12.86
CA ASP A 605 59.78 1.59 -11.83
C ASP A 605 60.94 0.69 -12.29
N ALA A 606 61.03 0.37 -13.58
CA ALA A 606 62.11 -0.43 -14.12
C ALA A 606 63.50 0.23 -13.95
N LEU A 607 63.57 1.57 -13.93
CA LEU A 607 64.82 2.31 -13.64
C LEU A 607 65.33 2.07 -12.21
N ARG A 608 64.47 1.62 -11.30
CA ARG A 608 64.80 1.36 -9.89
C ARG A 608 65.21 -0.09 -9.64
N ASN A 609 65.12 -0.97 -10.64
CA ASN A 609 65.47 -2.38 -10.53
C ASN A 609 66.92 -2.58 -10.05
N HIS A 610 67.16 -3.61 -9.23
CA HIS A 610 68.48 -3.85 -8.62
C HIS A 610 69.61 -3.94 -9.67
N GLY A 611 69.34 -4.54 -10.83
CA GLY A 611 70.30 -4.69 -11.94
C GLY A 611 70.37 -3.53 -12.93
N ALA A 612 69.59 -2.46 -12.74
CA ALA A 612 69.56 -1.33 -13.67
C ALA A 612 70.89 -0.55 -13.62
N ARG A 613 71.47 -0.31 -14.80
CA ARG A 613 72.68 0.52 -14.98
C ARG A 613 72.64 1.23 -16.35
N LEU A 614 72.65 2.55 -16.29
CA LEU A 614 72.64 3.42 -17.47
C LEU A 614 74.09 3.67 -17.93
N LYS A 615 74.43 3.22 -19.13
CA LYS A 615 75.74 3.37 -19.77
C LYS A 615 75.76 4.65 -20.59
N PHE A 616 76.36 5.72 -20.08
CA PHE A 616 76.38 7.00 -20.79
C PHE A 616 77.54 7.06 -21.80
N PRO A 617 77.34 7.53 -23.06
CA PRO A 617 76.11 8.13 -23.64
C PRO A 617 75.19 7.14 -24.37
N THR A 618 75.56 5.86 -24.50
CA THR A 618 74.82 4.85 -25.28
C THR A 618 73.36 4.66 -24.84
N CYS A 619 73.06 4.86 -23.55
CA CYS A 619 71.69 4.78 -23.03
C CYS A 619 70.76 5.85 -23.63
N THR A 620 71.27 6.99 -24.12
CA THR A 620 70.42 8.08 -24.65
C THR A 620 69.69 7.67 -25.92
N GLU A 621 70.39 7.06 -26.87
CA GLU A 621 69.76 6.57 -28.11
C GLU A 621 68.79 5.42 -27.82
N ARG A 622 69.13 4.54 -26.86
CA ARG A 622 68.28 3.40 -26.50
C ARG A 622 66.97 3.83 -25.81
N LEU A 623 67.03 4.77 -24.87
CA LEU A 623 65.83 5.34 -24.23
C LEU A 623 64.92 6.05 -25.23
N GLU A 624 65.50 6.68 -26.25
CA GLU A 624 64.74 7.33 -27.32
C GLU A 624 64.10 6.31 -28.26
N GLN A 625 64.78 5.21 -28.59
CA GLN A 625 64.21 4.08 -29.33
C GLN A 625 63.03 3.46 -28.58
N ASP A 626 63.18 3.19 -27.28
CA ASP A 626 62.09 2.65 -26.45
C ASP A 626 60.89 3.59 -26.40
N ARG A 627 61.12 4.90 -26.25
CA ARG A 627 60.07 5.92 -26.27
C ARG A 627 59.36 5.98 -27.62
N ALA A 628 60.12 5.88 -28.72
CA ALA A 628 59.55 5.85 -30.07
C ALA A 628 58.71 4.59 -30.30
N ALA A 629 59.17 3.41 -29.85
CA ALA A 629 58.41 2.17 -29.95
C ALA A 629 57.06 2.27 -29.22
N VAL A 630 57.05 2.80 -27.99
CA VAL A 630 55.81 3.06 -27.24
C VAL A 630 54.92 4.10 -27.94
N PHE A 631 55.52 5.15 -28.49
CA PHE A 631 54.77 6.18 -29.23
C PHE A 631 54.04 5.58 -30.45
N TYR A 632 54.75 4.83 -31.30
CA TYR A 632 54.16 4.23 -32.50
C TYR A 632 53.08 3.21 -32.15
N PHE A 633 53.29 2.41 -31.10
CA PHE A 633 52.28 1.47 -30.61
C PHE A 633 50.96 2.14 -30.22
N PHE A 634 51.00 3.22 -29.44
CA PHE A 634 49.78 3.91 -29.02
C PHE A 634 49.20 4.83 -30.09
N ALA A 635 49.98 5.23 -31.10
CA ALA A 635 49.51 6.05 -32.22
C ALA A 635 48.42 5.36 -33.06
N ASP A 636 48.36 4.03 -33.02
CA ASP A 636 47.30 3.25 -33.68
C ASP A 636 45.94 3.36 -32.98
N TYR A 637 45.91 3.82 -31.73
CA TYR A 637 44.72 3.88 -30.88
C TYR A 637 44.37 5.29 -30.39
N LYS A 638 45.34 6.21 -30.39
CA LYS A 638 45.21 7.56 -29.83
C LYS A 638 45.72 8.63 -30.79
N ASN A 639 45.22 9.85 -30.62
CA ASN A 639 45.74 11.00 -31.34
C ASN A 639 47.22 11.23 -30.97
N PRO A 640 48.11 11.39 -31.97
CA PRO A 640 49.53 11.67 -31.74
C PRO A 640 49.81 12.85 -30.81
N LYS A 641 48.99 13.92 -30.84
CA LYS A 641 49.20 15.10 -29.98
C LYS A 641 48.98 14.79 -28.50
N ASP A 642 47.87 14.13 -28.19
CA ASP A 642 47.53 13.74 -26.81
C ASP A 642 48.57 12.75 -26.26
N LEU A 643 49.15 11.94 -27.15
CA LEU A 643 50.22 11.00 -26.81
C LEU A 643 51.56 11.70 -26.56
N GLU A 644 51.91 12.73 -27.33
CA GLU A 644 53.09 13.57 -27.05
C GLU A 644 53.00 14.23 -25.68
N ASP A 645 51.83 14.79 -25.34
CA ASP A 645 51.57 15.41 -24.05
C ASP A 645 51.64 14.38 -22.90
N ALA A 646 51.06 13.20 -23.08
CA ALA A 646 51.11 12.13 -22.09
C ALA A 646 52.55 11.64 -21.85
N LEU A 647 53.34 11.44 -22.91
CA LEU A 647 54.71 10.93 -22.82
C LEU A 647 55.75 12.00 -22.46
N ASP A 648 55.38 13.28 -22.33
CA ASP A 648 56.33 14.34 -21.92
C ASP A 648 56.98 14.01 -20.57
N ALA A 649 56.26 13.38 -19.65
CA ALA A 649 56.81 13.00 -18.34
C ALA A 649 58.01 12.05 -18.48
N ILE A 650 57.88 11.04 -19.34
CA ILE A 650 58.96 10.09 -19.65
C ILE A 650 60.09 10.80 -20.40
N LYS A 651 59.75 11.70 -21.34
CA LYS A 651 60.73 12.48 -22.10
C LYS A 651 61.58 13.39 -21.21
N GLN A 652 60.97 14.11 -20.26
CA GLN A 652 61.70 14.94 -19.30
C GLN A 652 62.55 14.07 -18.37
N LEU A 653 62.05 12.90 -17.95
CA LEU A 653 62.80 11.95 -17.14
C LEU A 653 64.04 11.41 -17.87
N HIS A 654 63.89 11.02 -19.14
CA HIS A 654 65.01 10.58 -19.99
C HIS A 654 66.03 11.70 -20.21
N ARG A 655 65.57 12.95 -20.44
CA ARG A 655 66.43 14.13 -20.56
C ARG A 655 67.22 14.40 -19.27
N PHE A 656 66.61 14.17 -18.11
CA PHE A 656 67.29 14.24 -16.83
C PHE A 656 68.30 13.10 -16.66
N ALA A 657 67.90 11.85 -16.91
CA ALA A 657 68.77 10.69 -16.79
C ALA A 657 70.03 10.78 -17.68
N CYS A 658 69.88 11.33 -18.90
CA CYS A 658 70.95 11.51 -19.89
C CYS A 658 71.63 12.89 -19.85
N SER A 659 71.48 13.65 -18.76
CA SER A 659 72.08 14.98 -18.65
C SER A 659 73.60 14.93 -18.38
N THR A 660 74.36 15.88 -18.91
CA THR A 660 75.80 16.04 -18.57
C THR A 660 75.96 16.66 -17.19
N LYS A 661 77.11 16.48 -16.52
CA LYS A 661 77.38 17.02 -15.16
C LYS A 661 77.06 18.52 -15.01
N SER A 662 77.24 19.31 -16.07
CA SER A 662 76.93 20.75 -16.08
C SER A 662 75.44 21.09 -16.29
N THR A 663 74.63 20.16 -16.82
CA THR A 663 73.22 20.38 -17.17
C THR A 663 72.22 19.63 -16.28
N VAL A 664 72.69 18.71 -15.44
CA VAL A 664 71.84 17.90 -14.53
C VAL A 664 70.94 18.77 -13.65
N LEU A 665 71.51 19.79 -13.00
CA LEU A 665 70.77 20.68 -12.11
C LEU A 665 69.70 21.49 -12.86
N THR A 666 70.03 22.03 -14.04
CA THR A 666 69.07 22.78 -14.85
C THR A 666 67.91 21.89 -15.31
N ASN A 667 68.20 20.70 -15.85
CA ASN A 667 67.17 19.77 -16.29
C ASN A 667 66.30 19.28 -15.11
N PHE A 668 66.89 19.08 -13.93
CA PHE A 668 66.14 18.75 -12.71
C PHE A 668 65.14 19.86 -12.35
N TYR A 669 65.57 21.13 -12.26
CA TYR A 669 64.67 22.22 -11.87
C TYR A 669 63.57 22.47 -12.93
N SER A 670 63.89 22.32 -14.22
CA SER A 670 62.88 22.38 -15.29
C SER A 670 61.84 21.27 -15.15
N MET A 671 62.27 20.03 -14.91
CA MET A 671 61.38 18.90 -14.70
C MET A 671 60.55 19.07 -13.41
N LYS A 672 61.15 19.46 -12.28
CA LYS A 672 60.47 19.66 -10.99
C LYS A 672 59.48 20.83 -11.01
N HIS A 673 59.69 21.82 -11.87
CA HIS A 673 58.75 22.92 -12.07
C HIS A 673 57.45 22.46 -12.75
N ILE A 674 57.57 21.57 -13.75
CA ILE A 674 56.44 20.98 -14.48
C ILE A 674 55.78 19.88 -13.64
N TYR A 675 56.58 18.95 -13.13
CA TYR A 675 56.18 17.80 -12.32
C TYR A 675 56.52 18.04 -10.85
N HIS A 676 55.63 18.79 -10.18
CA HIS A 676 55.84 19.22 -8.80
C HIS A 676 55.87 18.04 -7.79
N ASP A 677 55.19 16.95 -8.11
CA ASP A 677 55.05 15.72 -7.32
C ASP A 677 56.17 14.69 -7.54
N LEU A 678 57.19 15.02 -8.36
CA LEU A 678 58.35 14.16 -8.58
C LEU A 678 59.06 13.76 -7.26
N PRO A 679 59.16 12.47 -6.91
CA PRO A 679 59.83 12.01 -5.69
C PRO A 679 61.33 12.25 -5.74
N LEU A 680 61.92 12.71 -4.63
CA LEU A 680 63.37 12.85 -4.54
C LEU A 680 64.09 11.49 -4.44
N SER A 681 63.41 10.44 -3.95
CA SER A 681 63.93 9.07 -3.96
C SER A 681 64.20 8.60 -5.38
N LEU A 682 63.25 8.80 -6.29
CA LEU A 682 63.38 8.45 -7.70
C LEU A 682 64.56 9.17 -8.38
N VAL A 683 64.76 10.45 -8.05
CA VAL A 683 65.87 11.26 -8.59
C VAL A 683 67.22 10.72 -8.12
N GLU A 684 67.33 10.38 -6.83
CA GLU A 684 68.54 9.77 -6.25
C GLU A 684 68.82 8.39 -6.84
N ASP A 685 67.78 7.56 -7.01
CA ASP A 685 67.86 6.24 -7.63
C ASP A 685 68.38 6.32 -9.08
N ILE A 686 67.83 7.22 -9.89
CA ILE A 686 68.24 7.41 -11.30
C ILE A 686 69.70 7.86 -11.39
N LEU A 687 70.11 8.84 -10.56
CA LEU A 687 71.51 9.29 -10.53
C LEU A 687 72.45 8.17 -10.08
N GLY A 688 72.02 7.34 -9.13
CA GLY A 688 72.75 6.16 -8.66
C GLY A 688 72.90 5.05 -9.69
N ARG A 689 72.03 4.98 -10.71
CA ARG A 689 72.13 3.97 -11.79
C ARG A 689 73.07 4.36 -12.92
N ARG A 690 73.56 5.59 -12.96
CA ARG A 690 74.49 6.07 -14.00
C ARG A 690 75.90 5.53 -13.77
N ASP A 691 76.56 5.10 -14.84
CA ASP A 691 77.94 4.59 -14.77
C ASP A 691 79.03 5.67 -14.76
N ASP A 692 78.69 6.91 -15.16
CA ASP A 692 79.59 8.07 -15.23
C ASP A 692 79.65 8.90 -13.93
N MET A 693 78.85 8.53 -12.93
CA MET A 693 78.65 9.25 -11.67
C MET A 693 79.07 8.41 -10.47
N ASP A 694 80.09 8.89 -9.76
CA ASP A 694 80.55 8.29 -8.51
C ASP A 694 79.72 8.82 -7.33
N ARG A 695 79.85 8.19 -6.15
CA ARG A 695 79.18 8.65 -4.90
C ARG A 695 79.42 10.13 -4.58
N LEU A 696 80.60 10.67 -4.92
CA LEU A 696 80.91 12.09 -4.75
C LEU A 696 80.13 12.97 -5.74
N GLY A 697 80.09 12.59 -7.02
CA GLY A 697 79.32 13.32 -8.04
C GLY A 697 77.82 13.32 -7.78
N ILE A 698 77.27 12.21 -7.24
CA ILE A 698 75.86 12.15 -6.84
C ILE A 698 75.59 13.13 -5.69
N LYS A 699 76.48 13.21 -4.68
CA LYS A 699 76.34 14.19 -3.58
C LYS A 699 76.43 15.63 -4.06
N GLU A 700 77.37 15.94 -4.95
CA GLU A 700 77.51 17.28 -5.54
C GLU A 700 76.24 17.77 -6.25
N VAL A 701 75.46 16.85 -6.83
CA VAL A 701 74.16 17.16 -7.45
C VAL A 701 73.02 17.18 -6.43
N MET A 702 72.99 16.23 -5.49
CA MET A 702 71.87 16.07 -4.55
C MET A 702 71.88 17.08 -3.39
N ASP A 703 73.04 17.53 -2.92
CA ASP A 703 73.13 18.46 -1.79
C ASP A 703 72.50 19.84 -2.12
N PRO A 704 72.79 20.48 -3.27
CA PRO A 704 72.11 21.72 -3.69
C PRO A 704 70.60 21.54 -3.91
N ILE A 705 70.17 20.36 -4.37
CA ILE A 705 68.75 20.02 -4.56
C ILE A 705 68.05 19.93 -3.20
N LYS A 706 68.63 19.18 -2.25
CA LYS A 706 68.09 18.99 -0.90
C LYS A 706 68.08 20.31 -0.11
N GLU A 707 69.07 21.17 -0.28
CA GLU A 707 69.14 22.49 0.36
C GLU A 707 68.05 23.44 -0.16
N LYS A 708 67.93 23.60 -1.49
CA LYS A 708 66.91 24.49 -2.08
C LYS A 708 65.46 24.03 -1.87
N LEU A 709 65.24 22.74 -1.65
CA LEU A 709 63.90 22.20 -1.40
C LEU A 709 63.50 22.27 0.08
N LYS A 710 64.45 22.26 1.01
CA LYS A 710 64.17 22.54 2.44
C LYS A 710 63.57 23.93 2.65
N ASP A 711 63.99 24.91 1.85
CA ASP A 711 63.49 26.29 1.91
C ASP A 711 62.11 26.49 1.26
N LYS A 712 61.56 25.50 0.56
CA LYS A 712 60.30 25.60 -0.22
C LYS A 712 59.24 24.55 0.16
N ASN A 713 59.18 24.16 1.43
CA ASN A 713 58.22 23.16 1.94
C ASN A 713 56.76 23.66 2.07
N THR A 714 56.18 24.13 0.97
CA THR A 714 54.72 24.11 0.81
C THR A 714 54.41 23.56 -0.57
N ILE A 715 54.09 22.26 -0.61
CA ILE A 715 53.39 21.66 -1.74
C ILE A 715 52.07 22.42 -1.84
N ASP A 716 51.92 23.19 -2.92
CA ASP A 716 50.68 23.90 -3.21
C ASP A 716 49.62 22.84 -3.56
N ALA A 717 48.80 22.45 -2.57
CA ALA A 717 47.81 21.37 -2.66
C ALA A 717 46.71 21.60 -3.71
N THR A 718 46.78 22.72 -4.43
CA THR A 718 45.89 23.13 -5.51
C THR A 718 46.35 22.65 -6.90
N ARG A 719 47.58 22.14 -7.05
CA ARG A 719 48.09 21.65 -8.34
C ARG A 719 47.69 20.20 -8.59
N LEU A 720 47.20 19.91 -9.80
CA LEU A 720 46.81 18.57 -10.23
C LEU A 720 47.97 17.56 -10.04
N SER A 721 47.61 16.37 -9.53
CA SER A 721 48.53 15.24 -9.39
C SER A 721 49.01 14.77 -10.76
N THR A 722 50.29 14.47 -10.91
CA THR A 722 50.83 13.95 -12.17
C THR A 722 51.10 12.44 -12.06
N ILE A 723 51.65 11.83 -13.13
CA ILE A 723 51.97 10.39 -13.12
C ILE A 723 52.93 10.00 -11.99
N PHE A 724 53.80 10.93 -11.55
CA PHE A 724 54.79 10.67 -10.51
C PHE A 724 54.19 10.44 -9.12
N SER A 725 52.97 10.93 -8.85
CA SER A 725 52.22 10.60 -7.64
C SER A 725 51.80 9.13 -7.53
N LYS A 726 51.74 8.41 -8.66
CA LYS A 726 51.32 7.00 -8.75
C LYS A 726 52.51 6.02 -8.79
N VAL A 727 53.73 6.54 -8.94
CA VAL A 727 54.96 5.74 -8.90
C VAL A 727 55.23 5.33 -7.44
N ARG A 728 55.71 4.09 -7.22
CA ARG A 728 56.05 3.62 -5.87
C ARG A 728 57.08 4.57 -5.26
N GLN A 729 56.89 5.02 -4.02
CA GLN A 729 57.87 5.88 -3.34
C GLN A 729 59.05 5.08 -2.80
#